data_AF-A0A9P5WH51-F1
#
_entry.id   AF-A0A9P5WH51-F1
#
_cell.length_a   1.000
_cell.length_b   1.000
_cell.length_c   1.000
_cell.angle_alpha   90.00
_cell.angle_beta   90.00
_cell.angle_gamma   90.00
#
_symmetry.space_group_name_H-M   'P 1'
#
loop_
_entity.id
_entity.type
_entity.pdbx_description
1 polymer ?
#
loop_
_entity_poly.entity_id
_entity_poly.type
_entity_poly.pdbx_seq_one_letter_code
_entity_poly.pdbx_strand_id
1 'polypeptide(L)'
;MLSSASGPNLRNKNGTSAKDHLSGTTSTTTSTIEASSKSNTATTTATATDINLKKRNVSTTNGNGHANGKPNGILSERKATLSGYDNEMNSSSDSIAEPRFAMRGLENWPYCPSFSVAFKALFLVRALGATYSNISDCDEVFNFWEPMHYLQYGTGLETWEYSPLYAIRSWAYILVHAFPAEIARLAMSANRLQVFFILRIILGAISAHCEATLYRAVVEEVDPRIGRYLLLALLSSAGTWIASNAFLPSTFAMYTTMLFFSQMLQTPGQHSGKRTFWAVFWVGLGGLLGWPFSAAVGLPFAIEELLIHSRDHSKKKTVRFRDWRMMRLVRLVTSAAAVLGLVLIPIIIVDHYYYKKFVVVPLNIVLYNVFGGDVGPDIFGTEPWWFYILNGLLNFNILFLAALLSFPALLITYFTIPDVLPNPTFSLGIKDPLMWFTLKLSPFYVWFAIFTAQPHKEERFLFVVYPLICFNAVLTLFMGQKIIQRVFDKFITRSKTSTIHKYAGGLVWVILIASAAVSLSRIIALHEHYNAPIEVYRKTFDLVKIPNHINIEGSDPTVTSASSTPSSPSSTDSSSSVSASPEIVRVCVGKEWYRFPSHYFLPEGARLGLIKSHFDGLLPGEFKESLDNEELPPMPMKPSAAKGKEHQPMRIDWRWSAERRPGTSFVPLQMNNENKEVQEHYVRDLLAWLDFTYDFLIYRFILPDYKRYLLDPSKQLLSLSKTPLDQCQYLIDLDYSGRETEDKSNQDLIEPRYLQDKEHWEKLYCKKFLDTQVGAGRNRWVRAFWIPDNIVVALTRGQTKVWGDYCLARRKSV
;
A
#
# COMPACT_ATOMS: atom_id res chain seq x y z
N MET A 1 14.26 50.99 -10.57
CA MET A 1 14.81 52.35 -10.44
C MET A 1 15.29 52.77 -11.82
N LEU A 2 15.08 53.99 -12.32
CA LEU A 2 14.32 55.14 -11.77
C LEU A 2 13.93 56.08 -12.94
N SER A 3 12.93 56.95 -12.75
CA SER A 3 12.56 58.11 -13.60
C SER A 3 12.03 57.84 -15.03
N SER A 4 11.15 58.68 -15.61
CA SER A 4 10.31 59.76 -15.01
C SER A 4 9.27 60.36 -15.98
N ALA A 5 8.09 60.71 -15.43
CA ALA A 5 7.20 61.83 -15.83
C ALA A 5 6.53 61.77 -17.24
N SER A 6 5.49 62.57 -17.56
CA SER A 6 4.83 63.69 -16.85
C SER A 6 3.29 63.75 -17.07
N GLY A 7 2.56 64.47 -16.19
CA GLY A 7 1.12 64.84 -16.35
C GLY A 7 0.93 66.12 -17.21
N PRO A 8 -0.02 67.06 -16.92
CA PRO A 8 -0.79 67.25 -15.66
C PRO A 8 -2.27 67.76 -15.82
N ASN A 9 -2.82 68.43 -14.78
CA ASN A 9 -4.07 69.23 -14.67
C ASN A 9 -5.36 68.48 -14.21
N LEU A 10 -5.95 68.70 -13.01
CA LEU A 10 -6.63 69.88 -12.39
C LEU A 10 -8.11 70.02 -12.87
N ARG A 11 -9.14 70.36 -12.05
CA ARG A 11 -9.20 71.11 -10.77
C ARG A 11 -10.58 70.98 -10.02
N ASN A 12 -10.61 71.08 -8.67
CA ASN A 12 -11.74 71.53 -7.79
C ASN A 12 -13.07 70.68 -7.71
N LYS A 13 -13.92 70.70 -6.65
CA LYS A 13 -13.84 71.20 -5.25
C LYS A 13 -14.97 70.61 -4.33
N ASN A 14 -14.72 70.55 -3.01
CA ASN A 14 -15.68 70.48 -1.86
C ASN A 14 -16.61 69.23 -1.74
N GLY A 15 -16.98 68.72 -0.55
CA GLY A 15 -16.52 68.97 0.83
C GLY A 15 -17.50 68.44 1.92
N THR A 16 -17.00 68.16 3.15
CA THR A 16 -17.74 67.91 4.45
C THR A 16 -18.67 66.67 4.55
N SER A 17 -18.86 65.97 5.71
CA SER A 17 -18.13 65.92 7.00
C SER A 17 -18.43 64.61 7.80
N ALA A 18 -17.88 64.51 9.01
CA ALA A 18 -17.99 63.51 10.11
C ALA A 18 -19.42 63.13 10.60
N LYS A 19 -19.69 62.22 11.57
CA LYS A 19 -19.08 61.01 12.22
C LYS A 19 -19.86 60.75 13.56
N ASP A 20 -19.71 59.59 14.22
CA ASP A 20 -20.07 59.32 15.66
C ASP A 20 -21.61 59.31 16.02
N HIS A 21 -22.18 58.72 17.11
CA HIS A 21 -21.86 57.61 18.07
C HIS A 21 -23.13 57.19 18.90
N LEU A 22 -23.10 56.05 19.64
CA LEU A 22 -23.99 55.60 20.78
C LEU A 22 -25.50 55.32 20.47
N SER A 23 -26.15 54.17 20.81
CA SER A 23 -26.60 53.54 22.10
C SER A 23 -27.84 54.17 22.77
N GLY A 24 -28.86 53.47 23.31
CA GLY A 24 -29.17 52.02 23.41
C GLY A 24 -30.33 51.72 24.42
N THR A 25 -30.75 50.45 24.59
CA THR A 25 -31.77 49.91 25.56
C THR A 25 -33.23 50.43 25.41
N THR A 26 -34.32 49.84 25.96
CA THR A 26 -34.58 48.82 27.01
C THR A 26 -35.58 47.69 26.61
N SER A 27 -35.81 46.75 27.54
CA SER A 27 -36.70 45.56 27.60
C SER A 27 -38.20 45.77 27.22
N THR A 28 -39.12 44.78 27.17
CA THR A 28 -39.35 43.51 27.92
C THR A 28 -40.37 42.61 27.10
N THR A 29 -40.82 41.35 27.35
CA THR A 29 -40.83 40.35 28.46
C THR A 29 -41.14 38.89 27.94
N THR A 30 -41.10 37.87 28.83
CA THR A 30 -41.81 36.54 28.93
C THR A 30 -42.75 35.98 27.82
N SER A 31 -42.94 34.65 27.62
CA SER A 31 -42.38 33.42 28.25
C SER A 31 -42.92 32.08 27.66
N THR A 32 -42.11 30.99 27.67
CA THR A 32 -42.44 29.55 28.04
C THR A 32 -43.54 28.74 27.26
N ILE A 33 -43.57 27.39 27.11
CA ILE A 33 -42.68 26.24 27.44
C ILE A 33 -43.13 24.97 26.65
N GLU A 34 -42.20 24.03 26.35
CA GLU A 34 -42.27 22.54 26.20
C GLU A 34 -43.48 21.77 25.59
N ALA A 35 -43.41 20.48 25.18
CA ALA A 35 -42.34 19.62 24.61
C ALA A 35 -42.92 18.25 24.10
N SER A 36 -42.14 17.49 23.30
CA SER A 36 -42.01 16.00 23.24
C SER A 36 -43.27 15.10 23.31
N SER A 37 -43.57 14.18 22.36
CA SER A 37 -42.82 12.91 22.18
C SER A 37 -43.32 11.94 21.06
N LYS A 38 -42.36 11.20 20.44
CA LYS A 38 -42.33 9.75 20.06
C LYS A 38 -43.44 9.03 19.22
N SER A 39 -42.97 8.35 18.15
CA SER A 39 -43.38 6.98 17.68
C SER A 39 -44.76 6.81 16.97
N ASN A 40 -45.09 5.76 16.19
CA ASN A 40 -44.34 4.64 15.56
C ASN A 40 -45.20 3.99 14.43
N THR A 41 -44.60 3.48 13.34
CA THR A 41 -45.16 2.46 12.38
C THR A 41 -46.53 2.77 11.69
N ALA A 42 -47.08 2.00 10.73
CA ALA A 42 -46.52 1.39 9.49
C ALA A 42 -47.66 0.93 8.53
N THR A 43 -47.32 0.67 7.25
CA THR A 43 -47.98 -0.28 6.30
C THR A 43 -49.30 0.08 5.55
N THR A 44 -49.21 -0.04 4.21
CA THR A 44 -50.19 -0.57 3.20
C THR A 44 -51.50 0.14 2.79
N THR A 45 -51.71 0.10 1.46
CA THR A 45 -52.97 0.06 0.67
C THR A 45 -53.95 1.25 0.74
N ALA A 46 -54.86 1.47 -0.22
CA ALA A 46 -54.94 1.28 -1.69
C ALA A 46 -56.37 1.69 -2.14
N THR A 47 -56.61 1.88 -3.44
CA THR A 47 -57.91 2.26 -4.07
C THR A 47 -58.43 3.66 -3.68
N ALA A 48 -59.40 4.27 -4.38
CA ALA A 48 -59.67 4.41 -5.82
C ALA A 48 -60.78 5.47 -6.01
N THR A 49 -61.13 5.84 -7.26
CA THR A 49 -62.36 6.54 -7.69
C THR A 49 -62.60 7.99 -7.18
N ASP A 50 -63.27 8.90 -7.91
CA ASP A 50 -63.56 9.10 -9.35
C ASP A 50 -64.22 10.52 -9.53
N ILE A 51 -64.78 10.83 -10.71
CA ILE A 51 -65.98 11.68 -10.96
C ILE A 51 -65.81 13.21 -11.29
N ASN A 52 -66.30 13.57 -12.50
CA ASN A 52 -66.91 14.83 -12.98
C ASN A 52 -66.09 16.11 -13.32
N LEU A 53 -66.59 17.07 -14.13
CA LEU A 53 -67.32 17.05 -15.44
C LEU A 53 -67.63 18.50 -15.94
N LYS A 54 -67.30 18.84 -17.22
CA LYS A 54 -68.00 19.77 -18.19
C LYS A 54 -67.03 20.11 -19.36
N LYS A 55 -67.37 19.97 -20.65
CA LYS A 55 -68.31 20.74 -21.53
C LYS A 55 -67.88 22.22 -21.67
N ARG A 56 -67.70 22.83 -22.86
CA ARG A 56 -68.03 22.56 -24.29
C ARG A 56 -66.77 22.85 -25.18
N ASN A 57 -66.69 22.87 -26.53
CA ASN A 57 -67.61 22.80 -27.71
C ASN A 57 -66.83 22.12 -28.90
N VAL A 58 -67.43 21.45 -29.90
CA VAL A 58 -67.95 21.96 -31.22
C VAL A 58 -66.89 22.77 -32.01
N SER A 59 -66.00 22.19 -32.86
CA SER A 59 -66.14 21.44 -34.15
C SER A 59 -65.94 22.34 -35.39
N THR A 60 -65.34 21.93 -36.52
CA THR A 60 -64.77 20.64 -37.01
C THR A 60 -63.26 20.83 -37.38
N THR A 61 -62.51 20.05 -38.17
CA THR A 61 -62.73 18.86 -39.05
C THR A 61 -61.42 18.02 -39.18
N ASN A 62 -61.53 16.90 -39.91
CA ASN A 62 -60.52 16.00 -40.51
C ASN A 62 -59.06 16.48 -40.68
N GLY A 63 -58.04 15.65 -40.45
CA GLY A 63 -58.07 14.26 -39.95
C GLY A 63 -56.71 13.54 -39.98
N ASN A 64 -56.62 12.39 -39.29
CA ASN A 64 -55.51 11.42 -39.21
C ASN A 64 -54.11 11.97 -38.81
N GLY A 65 -53.51 11.64 -37.65
CA GLY A 65 -54.00 10.89 -36.49
C GLY A 65 -53.13 9.69 -36.09
N HIS A 66 -52.00 9.92 -35.42
CA HIS A 66 -51.33 9.06 -34.40
C HIS A 66 -50.08 9.79 -33.86
N ALA A 67 -49.64 9.66 -32.60
CA ALA A 67 -50.32 9.84 -31.31
C ALA A 67 -49.26 9.80 -30.17
N ASN A 68 -49.14 10.88 -29.38
CA ASN A 68 -48.47 10.96 -28.05
C ASN A 68 -46.95 10.59 -27.98
N GLY A 69 -46.17 11.06 -26.99
CA GLY A 69 -46.41 12.09 -25.97
C GLY A 69 -45.22 12.22 -25.00
N LYS A 70 -44.69 13.43 -24.79
CA LYS A 70 -43.74 13.78 -23.71
C LYS A 70 -44.53 14.00 -22.39
N PRO A 71 -43.96 13.84 -21.17
CA PRO A 71 -42.81 14.60 -20.61
C PRO A 71 -41.67 13.67 -20.12
N ASN A 72 -40.52 14.11 -19.56
CA ASN A 72 -39.96 15.44 -19.25
C ASN A 72 -38.41 15.39 -19.48
N GLY A 73 -37.52 16.30 -19.04
CA GLY A 73 -37.67 17.58 -18.34
C GLY A 73 -36.34 18.30 -18.13
N ILE A 74 -36.26 19.55 -18.63
CA ILE A 74 -35.38 20.66 -18.24
C ILE A 74 -33.89 20.34 -17.97
N LEU A 75 -33.06 20.47 -19.02
CA LEU A 75 -31.81 21.24 -18.88
C LEU A 75 -32.18 22.73 -18.81
N SER A 76 -31.37 23.53 -18.12
CA SER A 76 -31.32 24.98 -18.33
C SER A 76 -29.88 25.46 -18.34
N GLU A 77 -29.56 26.36 -19.26
CA GLU A 77 -28.21 26.91 -19.45
C GLU A 77 -27.94 28.09 -18.51
N ARG A 78 -26.66 28.37 -18.23
CA ARG A 78 -26.22 29.71 -17.84
C ARG A 78 -25.23 30.23 -18.87
N LYS A 79 -25.71 31.14 -19.73
CA LYS A 79 -24.84 31.96 -20.59
C LYS A 79 -25.51 33.29 -20.94
N ALA A 80 -25.17 34.36 -20.22
CA ALA A 80 -25.21 35.74 -20.72
C ALA A 80 -24.66 36.72 -19.68
N THR A 81 -23.74 37.58 -20.11
CA THR A 81 -23.90 39.03 -19.93
C THR A 81 -23.16 39.71 -21.08
N LEU A 82 -23.87 40.51 -21.88
CA LEU A 82 -23.32 41.26 -23.03
C LEU A 82 -23.43 42.76 -22.77
N SER A 83 -22.42 43.51 -23.20
CA SER A 83 -22.51 44.66 -24.12
C SER A 83 -21.12 45.26 -24.31
N GLY A 84 -20.77 45.91 -25.42
CA GLY A 84 -21.51 46.08 -26.69
C GLY A 84 -21.35 47.51 -27.23
N TYR A 85 -21.06 47.67 -28.52
CA TYR A 85 -21.38 48.85 -29.34
C TYR A 85 -21.09 48.57 -30.82
N ASP A 86 -21.87 49.18 -31.72
CA ASP A 86 -21.86 48.94 -33.17
C ASP A 86 -21.15 50.06 -33.96
N ASN A 87 -20.57 49.75 -35.13
CA ASN A 87 -21.00 50.31 -36.43
C ASN A 87 -20.09 50.03 -37.66
N GLU A 88 -20.75 49.59 -38.73
CA GLU A 88 -20.60 49.97 -40.16
C GLU A 88 -19.37 49.67 -41.06
N MET A 89 -19.74 49.55 -42.35
CA MET A 89 -19.00 49.61 -43.63
C MET A 89 -18.27 48.39 -44.22
N ASN A 90 -18.50 48.21 -45.52
CA ASN A 90 -18.14 47.06 -46.35
C ASN A 90 -16.70 47.08 -46.87
N SER A 91 -16.06 45.91 -47.04
CA SER A 91 -15.84 45.32 -48.38
C SER A 91 -14.93 44.06 -48.37
N SER A 92 -15.17 43.17 -49.35
CA SER A 92 -14.27 42.14 -49.91
C SER A 92 -13.46 41.19 -48.97
N SER A 93 -13.89 39.92 -48.96
CA SER A 93 -13.05 38.69 -49.03
C SER A 93 -11.76 38.59 -48.18
N ASP A 94 -11.85 37.98 -46.99
CA ASP A 94 -11.41 36.59 -46.79
C ASP A 94 -11.59 36.15 -45.32
N SER A 95 -12.76 35.59 -44.99
CA SER A 95 -13.04 35.09 -43.64
C SER A 95 -12.45 33.69 -43.43
N ILE A 96 -11.45 33.61 -42.54
CA ILE A 96 -10.86 32.33 -42.11
C ILE A 96 -11.94 31.49 -41.43
N ALA A 97 -12.40 30.45 -42.12
CA ALA A 97 -13.33 29.48 -41.56
C ALA A 97 -12.64 28.65 -40.47
N GLU A 98 -13.08 28.77 -39.21
CA GLU A 98 -12.71 27.80 -38.18
C GLU A 98 -13.12 26.38 -38.63
N PRO A 99 -12.22 25.40 -38.57
CA PRO A 99 -12.53 24.05 -39.04
C PRO A 99 -13.52 23.38 -38.10
N ARG A 100 -14.81 23.38 -38.47
CA ARG A 100 -15.90 22.57 -37.87
C ARG A 100 -15.73 21.05 -38.14
N PHE A 101 -14.50 20.55 -38.02
CA PHE A 101 -14.04 19.23 -38.47
C PHE A 101 -13.57 18.33 -37.31
N ALA A 102 -14.16 18.51 -36.12
CA ALA A 102 -13.84 17.72 -34.91
C ALA A 102 -15.05 17.04 -34.24
N MET A 103 -16.24 17.05 -34.87
CA MET A 103 -17.51 16.67 -34.20
C MET A 103 -18.36 15.62 -34.95
N ARG A 104 -17.78 14.88 -35.91
CA ARG A 104 -18.45 13.74 -36.61
C ARG A 104 -17.88 12.35 -36.27
N GLY A 105 -16.94 12.27 -35.30
CA GLY A 105 -16.30 11.00 -34.91
C GLY A 105 -16.71 10.43 -33.54
N LEU A 106 -17.38 11.22 -32.70
CA LEU A 106 -17.61 10.88 -31.28
C LEU A 106 -18.76 9.89 -31.04
N GLU A 107 -19.64 9.69 -32.03
CA GLU A 107 -20.93 8.99 -31.88
C GLU A 107 -20.80 7.46 -31.73
N ASN A 108 -19.64 6.89 -32.07
CA ASN A 108 -19.38 5.43 -32.04
C ASN A 108 -18.42 4.99 -30.92
N TRP A 109 -18.05 5.86 -29.98
CA TRP A 109 -17.06 5.51 -28.95
C TRP A 109 -17.67 4.73 -27.78
N PRO A 110 -17.08 3.60 -27.34
CA PRO A 110 -17.60 2.83 -26.22
C PRO A 110 -17.53 3.63 -24.91
N TYR A 111 -18.62 3.62 -24.13
CA TYR A 111 -18.64 4.23 -22.79
C TYR A 111 -17.47 3.70 -21.94
N CYS A 112 -16.76 4.64 -21.33
CA CYS A 112 -15.61 4.42 -20.47
C CYS A 112 -15.82 5.21 -19.16
N PRO A 113 -15.69 4.58 -17.98
CA PRO A 113 -15.72 5.26 -16.69
C PRO A 113 -14.89 6.57 -16.65
N SER A 114 -15.45 7.58 -16.01
CA SER A 114 -14.69 8.78 -15.63
C SER A 114 -13.66 8.43 -14.56
N PHE A 115 -12.65 9.29 -14.38
CA PHE A 115 -11.62 9.11 -13.35
C PHE A 115 -12.23 8.82 -11.96
N SER A 116 -13.26 9.57 -11.55
CA SER A 116 -13.90 9.36 -10.25
C SER A 116 -14.62 8.01 -10.12
N VAL A 117 -15.22 7.50 -11.21
CA VAL A 117 -15.88 6.18 -11.19
C VAL A 117 -14.85 5.05 -11.16
N ALA A 118 -13.79 5.15 -11.97
CA ALA A 118 -12.68 4.19 -11.94
C ALA A 118 -11.97 4.17 -10.58
N PHE A 119 -11.62 5.35 -10.04
CA PHE A 119 -11.02 5.49 -8.70
C PHE A 119 -11.89 4.87 -7.61
N LYS A 120 -13.21 5.15 -7.58
CA LYS A 120 -14.12 4.58 -6.57
C LYS A 120 -14.22 3.06 -6.66
N ALA A 121 -14.27 2.50 -7.87
CA ALA A 121 -14.31 1.05 -8.06
C ALA A 121 -13.01 0.37 -7.61
N LEU A 122 -11.85 0.94 -7.99
CA LEU A 122 -10.54 0.43 -7.60
C LEU A 122 -10.33 0.56 -6.08
N PHE A 123 -10.62 1.73 -5.50
CA PHE A 123 -10.49 1.98 -4.06
C PHE A 123 -11.36 1.05 -3.22
N LEU A 124 -12.59 0.73 -3.65
CA LEU A 124 -13.42 -0.27 -2.97
C LEU A 124 -12.72 -1.63 -2.87
N VAL A 125 -12.13 -2.10 -3.98
CA VAL A 125 -11.36 -3.37 -3.98
C VAL A 125 -10.13 -3.26 -3.07
N ARG A 126 -9.42 -2.13 -3.06
CA ARG A 126 -8.18 -1.99 -2.27
C ARG A 126 -8.43 -1.77 -0.78
N ALA A 127 -9.52 -1.10 -0.39
CA ALA A 127 -9.97 -1.02 1.00
C ALA A 127 -10.42 -2.38 1.55
N LEU A 128 -11.02 -3.25 0.71
CA LEU A 128 -11.24 -4.66 1.07
C LEU A 128 -9.91 -5.39 1.22
N GLY A 129 -8.99 -5.25 0.28
CA GLY A 129 -7.64 -5.84 0.35
C GLY A 129 -6.85 -5.39 1.58
N ALA A 130 -7.02 -4.16 2.05
CA ALA A 130 -6.36 -3.64 3.24
C ALA A 130 -6.77 -4.41 4.52
N THR A 131 -8.00 -4.94 4.55
CA THR A 131 -8.58 -5.70 5.66
C THR A 131 -8.38 -7.21 5.52
N TYR A 132 -8.51 -7.75 4.29
CA TYR A 132 -8.61 -9.20 4.04
C TYR A 132 -7.37 -9.81 3.37
N SER A 133 -6.41 -9.02 2.87
CA SER A 133 -5.14 -9.54 2.38
C SER A 133 -4.19 -9.78 3.55
N ASN A 134 -3.65 -10.99 3.61
CA ASN A 134 -2.56 -11.37 4.50
C ASN A 134 -1.30 -10.51 4.23
N ILE A 135 -0.33 -10.58 5.14
CA ILE A 135 1.07 -10.26 4.86
C ILE A 135 1.73 -11.56 4.32
N SER A 136 2.44 -11.48 3.19
CA SER A 136 3.16 -12.61 2.59
C SER A 136 4.69 -12.53 2.71
N ASP A 137 5.20 -11.41 3.22
CA ASP A 137 6.63 -11.08 3.27
C ASP A 137 6.99 -10.59 4.68
N CYS A 138 7.92 -11.28 5.36
CA CYS A 138 8.40 -10.89 6.69
C CYS A 138 9.15 -9.56 6.68
N ASP A 139 9.69 -9.17 5.53
CA ASP A 139 10.38 -7.89 5.35
C ASP A 139 9.39 -6.71 5.36
N GLU A 140 8.11 -6.92 5.02
CA GLU A 140 7.04 -5.91 5.23
C GLU A 140 6.93 -5.58 6.74
N VAL A 141 7.07 -6.59 7.59
CA VAL A 141 6.94 -6.48 9.04
C VAL A 141 8.20 -5.86 9.64
N PHE A 142 9.30 -6.59 9.62
CA PHE A 142 10.49 -6.24 10.41
C PHE A 142 11.27 -5.05 9.84
N ASN A 143 11.11 -4.75 8.55
CA ASN A 143 11.78 -3.60 7.92
C ASN A 143 10.87 -2.38 7.68
N PHE A 144 9.55 -2.46 7.88
CA PHE A 144 8.66 -1.29 7.68
C PHE A 144 7.62 -1.10 8.79
N TRP A 145 6.82 -2.11 9.14
CA TRP A 145 5.87 -1.97 10.25
C TRP A 145 6.58 -1.79 11.61
N GLU A 146 7.62 -2.57 11.91
CA GLU A 146 8.33 -2.51 13.19
C GLU A 146 9.13 -1.21 13.41
N PRO A 147 9.95 -0.72 12.46
CA PRO A 147 10.57 0.60 12.56
C PRO A 147 9.56 1.74 12.64
N MET A 148 8.39 1.62 12.00
CA MET A 148 7.31 2.61 12.14
C MET A 148 6.65 2.55 13.52
N HIS A 149 6.42 1.36 14.08
CA HIS A 149 5.91 1.19 15.44
C HIS A 149 6.91 1.73 16.47
N TYR A 150 8.21 1.49 16.29
CA TYR A 150 9.27 2.08 17.11
C TYR A 150 9.27 3.61 17.02
N LEU A 151 9.18 4.18 15.81
CA LEU A 151 9.12 5.63 15.64
C LEU A 151 7.90 6.24 16.36
N GLN A 152 6.70 5.64 16.18
CA GLN A 152 5.47 6.12 16.80
C GLN A 152 5.44 5.94 18.33
N TYR A 153 5.66 4.73 18.83
CA TYR A 153 5.39 4.34 20.23
C TYR A 153 6.65 4.15 21.08
N GLY A 154 7.85 4.06 20.48
CA GLY A 154 9.13 3.91 21.19
C GLY A 154 9.57 2.46 21.43
N THR A 155 8.81 1.50 20.94
CA THR A 155 9.00 0.05 21.15
C THR A 155 8.87 -0.67 19.79
N GLY A 156 9.60 -1.76 19.56
CA GLY A 156 9.52 -2.52 18.29
C GLY A 156 10.83 -3.24 17.97
N LEU A 157 10.85 -3.96 16.85
CA LEU A 157 11.98 -4.81 16.47
C LEU A 157 12.91 -4.18 15.41
N GLU A 158 14.22 -4.32 15.61
CA GLU A 158 15.31 -3.83 14.76
C GLU A 158 15.88 -4.96 13.88
N THR A 159 16.10 -4.65 12.59
CA THR A 159 16.94 -5.46 11.69
C THR A 159 18.31 -4.80 11.54
N TRP A 160 19.34 -5.59 11.20
CA TRP A 160 20.68 -5.09 10.91
C TRP A 160 20.70 -3.98 9.84
N GLU A 161 19.72 -3.97 8.93
CA GLU A 161 19.63 -3.00 7.83
C GLU A 161 19.29 -1.58 8.28
N TYR A 162 18.65 -1.43 9.46
CA TYR A 162 18.42 -0.16 10.16
C TYR A 162 19.53 0.20 11.15
N SER A 163 20.53 -0.67 11.36
CA SER A 163 21.63 -0.35 12.24
C SER A 163 22.55 0.70 11.58
N PRO A 164 22.97 1.78 12.29
CA PRO A 164 23.85 2.82 11.76
C PRO A 164 25.20 2.33 11.21
N LEU A 165 25.60 1.10 11.55
CA LEU A 165 26.75 0.41 10.96
C LEU A 165 26.59 0.28 9.43
N TYR A 166 25.43 -0.23 8.99
CA TYR A 166 25.13 -0.54 7.59
C TYR A 166 24.27 0.52 6.91
N ALA A 167 23.20 0.98 7.58
CA ALA A 167 22.28 2.03 7.12
C ALA A 167 21.83 1.85 5.65
N ILE A 168 21.17 0.73 5.34
CA ILE A 168 20.65 0.43 3.99
C ILE A 168 19.11 0.57 3.86
N ARG A 169 18.41 0.86 4.97
CA ARG A 169 17.01 1.34 4.97
C ARG A 169 16.93 2.81 5.42
N SER A 170 15.87 3.50 4.99
CA SER A 170 15.74 4.96 5.13
C SER A 170 14.64 5.31 6.13
N TRP A 171 14.98 6.10 7.15
CA TRP A 171 14.01 6.68 8.09
C TRP A 171 13.11 7.71 7.39
N ALA A 172 13.58 8.32 6.29
CA ALA A 172 12.74 9.16 5.42
C ALA A 172 11.58 8.37 4.78
N TYR A 173 11.80 7.12 4.37
CA TYR A 173 10.73 6.26 3.84
C TYR A 173 9.68 5.94 4.91
N ILE A 174 10.11 5.64 6.14
CA ILE A 174 9.21 5.41 7.28
C ILE A 174 8.38 6.66 7.60
N LEU A 175 9.01 7.84 7.69
CA LEU A 175 8.33 9.09 8.03
C LEU A 175 7.21 9.48 7.05
N VAL A 176 7.41 9.24 5.75
CA VAL A 176 6.40 9.53 4.71
C VAL A 176 5.11 8.73 4.91
N HIS A 177 5.18 7.58 5.59
CA HIS A 177 4.04 6.72 5.90
C HIS A 177 3.53 6.90 7.34
N ALA A 178 4.42 7.15 8.29
CA ALA A 178 4.09 7.45 9.68
C ALA A 178 3.25 8.73 9.82
N PHE A 179 3.62 9.79 9.09
CA PHE A 179 2.96 11.11 9.16
C PHE A 179 1.45 11.09 8.83
N PRO A 180 1.00 10.57 7.68
CA PRO A 180 -0.44 10.47 7.39
C PRO A 180 -1.17 9.48 8.31
N ALA A 181 -0.51 8.42 8.76
CA ALA A 181 -1.09 7.45 9.71
C ALA A 181 -1.38 8.08 11.08
N GLU A 182 -0.48 8.94 11.58
CA GLU A 182 -0.65 9.67 12.85
C GLU A 182 -1.71 10.77 12.77
N ILE A 183 -1.77 11.51 11.66
CA ILE A 183 -2.85 12.48 11.42
C ILE A 183 -4.21 11.77 11.48
N ALA A 184 -4.33 10.60 10.85
CA ALA A 184 -5.53 9.79 10.93
C ALA A 184 -5.77 9.23 12.35
N ARG A 185 -4.73 8.80 13.06
CA ARG A 185 -4.80 8.35 14.46
C ARG A 185 -5.38 9.44 15.37
N LEU A 186 -4.85 10.65 15.28
CA LEU A 186 -5.29 11.81 16.06
C LEU A 186 -6.70 12.25 15.66
N ALA A 187 -7.03 12.25 14.37
CA ALA A 187 -8.36 12.63 13.87
C ALA A 187 -9.48 11.62 14.22
N MET A 188 -9.13 10.35 14.46
CA MET A 188 -10.08 9.27 14.74
C MET A 188 -9.99 8.72 16.17
N SER A 189 -9.10 9.25 17.01
CA SER A 189 -8.74 8.69 18.33
C SER A 189 -8.39 7.18 18.25
N ALA A 190 -7.67 6.79 17.21
CA ALA A 190 -7.48 5.39 16.86
C ALA A 190 -6.45 4.67 17.77
N ASN A 191 -6.72 3.40 18.09
CA ASN A 191 -5.77 2.53 18.78
C ASN A 191 -4.72 1.94 17.80
N ARG A 192 -3.66 1.30 18.33
CA ARG A 192 -2.53 0.78 17.53
C ARG A 192 -3.00 -0.16 16.40
N LEU A 193 -3.88 -1.11 16.69
CA LEU A 193 -4.47 -2.02 15.70
C LEU A 193 -5.21 -1.28 14.57
N GLN A 194 -5.96 -0.23 14.91
CA GLN A 194 -6.66 0.58 13.93
C GLN A 194 -5.69 1.38 13.05
N VAL A 195 -4.57 1.89 13.58
CA VAL A 195 -3.53 2.59 12.79
C VAL A 195 -2.97 1.71 11.67
N PHE A 196 -2.71 0.42 11.95
CA PHE A 196 -2.26 -0.54 10.94
C PHE A 196 -3.25 -0.66 9.77
N PHE A 197 -4.54 -0.88 10.05
CA PHE A 197 -5.56 -0.98 9.00
C PHE A 197 -5.80 0.37 8.30
N ILE A 198 -5.74 1.49 9.01
CA ILE A 198 -5.85 2.85 8.46
C ILE A 198 -4.73 3.12 7.45
N LEU A 199 -3.46 2.80 7.77
CA LEU A 199 -2.36 2.96 6.81
C LEU A 199 -2.52 2.04 5.59
N ARG A 200 -2.97 0.79 5.76
CA ARG A 200 -3.26 -0.10 4.61
C ARG A 200 -4.39 0.45 3.72
N ILE A 201 -5.40 1.13 4.29
CA ILE A 201 -6.44 1.82 3.52
C ILE A 201 -5.89 3.07 2.79
N ILE A 202 -4.96 3.81 3.41
CA ILE A 202 -4.28 4.95 2.78
C ILE A 202 -3.40 4.48 1.60
N LEU A 203 -2.63 3.40 1.78
CA LEU A 203 -1.88 2.74 0.72
C LEU A 203 -2.81 2.31 -0.43
N GLY A 204 -3.93 1.65 -0.11
CA GLY A 204 -4.95 1.28 -1.10
C GLY A 204 -5.58 2.46 -1.85
N ALA A 205 -5.73 3.62 -1.20
CA ALA A 205 -6.19 4.85 -1.84
C ALA A 205 -5.14 5.43 -2.80
N ILE A 206 -3.87 5.43 -2.41
CA ILE A 206 -2.75 5.85 -3.27
C ILE A 206 -2.63 4.91 -4.48
N SER A 207 -2.71 3.60 -4.25
CA SER A 207 -2.74 2.57 -5.29
C SER A 207 -3.86 2.81 -6.31
N ALA A 208 -5.11 2.96 -5.83
CA ALA A 208 -6.27 3.22 -6.67
C ALA A 208 -6.19 4.56 -7.44
N HIS A 209 -5.55 5.58 -6.88
CA HIS A 209 -5.29 6.86 -7.57
C HIS A 209 -4.30 6.69 -8.73
N CYS A 210 -3.20 5.97 -8.49
CA CYS A 210 -2.18 5.72 -9.50
C CYS A 210 -2.73 4.84 -10.64
N GLU A 211 -3.53 3.83 -10.31
CA GLU A 211 -4.21 2.97 -11.29
C GLU A 211 -5.30 3.71 -12.07
N ALA A 212 -6.11 4.55 -11.43
CA ALA A 212 -7.09 5.38 -12.14
C ALA A 212 -6.40 6.36 -13.10
N THR A 213 -5.23 6.88 -12.73
CA THR A 213 -4.39 7.74 -13.59
C THR A 213 -3.83 6.97 -14.79
N LEU A 214 -3.27 5.78 -14.57
CA LEU A 214 -2.81 4.89 -15.65
C LEU A 214 -3.96 4.48 -16.58
N TYR A 215 -5.11 4.11 -16.03
CA TYR A 215 -6.33 3.80 -16.79
C TYR A 215 -6.74 4.97 -17.69
N ARG A 216 -6.78 6.21 -17.18
CA ARG A 216 -7.14 7.37 -17.99
C ARG A 216 -6.10 7.64 -19.09
N ALA A 217 -4.81 7.53 -18.80
CA ALA A 217 -3.77 7.68 -19.83
C ALA A 217 -3.89 6.64 -20.95
N VAL A 218 -4.28 5.38 -20.65
CA VAL A 218 -4.52 4.35 -21.68
C VAL A 218 -5.82 4.59 -22.47
N VAL A 219 -6.85 5.17 -21.85
CA VAL A 219 -8.05 5.63 -22.54
C VAL A 219 -7.74 6.81 -23.48
N GLU A 220 -6.89 7.74 -23.06
CA GLU A 220 -6.65 9.01 -23.76
C GLU A 220 -5.56 8.94 -24.84
N GLU A 221 -4.45 8.23 -24.58
CA GLU A 221 -3.28 8.17 -25.48
C GLU A 221 -3.17 6.87 -26.30
N VAL A 222 -3.96 5.82 -25.99
CA VAL A 222 -3.86 4.50 -26.65
C VAL A 222 -5.16 4.09 -27.35
N ASP A 223 -6.14 3.56 -26.60
CA ASP A 223 -7.46 3.21 -27.12
C ASP A 223 -8.45 2.98 -25.96
N PRO A 224 -9.61 3.65 -25.92
CA PRO A 224 -10.63 3.44 -24.88
C PRO A 224 -11.11 2.00 -24.70
N ARG A 225 -11.04 1.12 -25.72
CA ARG A 225 -11.31 -0.33 -25.58
C ARG A 225 -10.23 -1.01 -24.74
N ILE A 226 -8.96 -0.73 -25.03
CA ILE A 226 -7.81 -1.23 -24.26
C ILE A 226 -7.88 -0.70 -22.82
N GLY A 227 -8.25 0.57 -22.63
CA GLY A 227 -8.50 1.14 -21.31
C GLY A 227 -9.57 0.38 -20.52
N ARG A 228 -10.71 0.03 -21.15
CA ARG A 228 -11.76 -0.79 -20.49
C ARG A 228 -11.28 -2.19 -20.10
N TYR A 229 -10.48 -2.82 -20.95
CA TYR A 229 -9.88 -4.12 -20.64
C TYR A 229 -8.88 -4.01 -19.48
N LEU A 230 -8.05 -2.97 -19.48
CA LEU A 230 -7.08 -2.69 -18.41
C LEU A 230 -7.78 -2.46 -17.07
N LEU A 231 -8.87 -1.69 -17.04
CA LEU A 231 -9.62 -1.44 -15.80
C LEU A 231 -10.14 -2.74 -15.16
N LEU A 232 -10.66 -3.68 -15.96
CA LEU A 232 -11.06 -4.99 -15.45
C LEU A 232 -9.86 -5.79 -14.93
N ALA A 233 -8.75 -5.83 -15.68
CA ALA A 233 -7.54 -6.54 -15.26
C ALA A 233 -6.96 -6.01 -13.93
N LEU A 234 -6.88 -4.69 -13.76
CA LEU A 234 -6.44 -4.05 -12.52
C LEU A 234 -7.41 -4.29 -11.36
N LEU A 235 -8.72 -4.26 -11.61
CA LEU A 235 -9.75 -4.56 -10.59
C LEU A 235 -9.68 -6.00 -10.08
N SER A 236 -9.32 -6.97 -10.91
CA SER A 236 -9.51 -8.39 -10.58
C SER A 236 -8.24 -9.22 -10.35
N SER A 237 -7.05 -8.76 -10.73
CA SER A 237 -5.85 -9.62 -10.64
C SER A 237 -5.42 -9.91 -9.18
N ALA A 238 -4.97 -11.14 -8.91
CA ALA A 238 -4.48 -11.50 -7.59
C ALA A 238 -3.15 -10.80 -7.26
N GLY A 239 -2.31 -10.54 -8.27
CA GLY A 239 -1.07 -9.79 -8.09
C GLY A 239 -1.31 -8.34 -7.63
N THR A 240 -2.22 -7.60 -8.27
CA THR A 240 -2.55 -6.24 -7.83
C THR A 240 -3.23 -6.23 -6.46
N TRP A 241 -4.09 -7.20 -6.13
CA TRP A 241 -4.66 -7.34 -4.79
C TRP A 241 -3.58 -7.45 -3.70
N ILE A 242 -2.62 -8.36 -3.85
CA ILE A 242 -1.52 -8.58 -2.89
C ILE A 242 -0.64 -7.33 -2.79
N ALA A 243 -0.12 -6.84 -3.93
CA ALA A 243 0.86 -5.76 -3.94
C ALA A 243 0.28 -4.40 -3.50
N SER A 244 -1.01 -4.14 -3.70
CA SER A 244 -1.61 -2.80 -3.56
C SER A 244 -1.55 -2.17 -2.17
N ASN A 245 -1.49 -2.98 -1.11
CA ASN A 245 -1.60 -2.54 0.29
C ASN A 245 -0.41 -2.97 1.16
N ALA A 246 0.57 -3.68 0.59
CA ALA A 246 1.77 -4.08 1.29
C ALA A 246 2.66 -2.84 1.57
N PHE A 247 3.13 -2.67 2.80
CA PHE A 247 4.00 -1.56 3.18
C PHE A 247 5.46 -1.81 2.73
N LEU A 248 5.66 -1.92 1.40
CA LEU A 248 6.94 -2.30 0.79
C LEU A 248 7.47 -1.24 -0.19
N PRO A 249 8.79 -0.97 -0.23
CA PRO A 249 9.37 -0.04 -1.21
C PRO A 249 9.15 -0.44 -2.67
N SER A 250 8.99 -1.74 -2.97
CA SER A 250 8.61 -2.20 -4.31
C SER A 250 7.14 -1.89 -4.66
N THR A 251 6.25 -1.84 -3.68
CA THR A 251 4.87 -1.33 -3.83
C THR A 251 4.86 0.19 -4.06
N PHE A 252 5.69 0.95 -3.34
CA PHE A 252 5.87 2.39 -3.60
C PHE A 252 6.47 2.64 -5.00
N ALA A 253 7.44 1.82 -5.42
CA ALA A 253 7.99 1.82 -6.77
C ALA A 253 6.95 1.41 -7.83
N MET A 254 5.99 0.52 -7.52
CA MET A 254 4.85 0.20 -8.40
C MET A 254 3.92 1.42 -8.58
N TYR A 255 3.58 2.13 -7.50
CA TYR A 255 2.75 3.35 -7.57
C TYR A 255 3.39 4.40 -8.48
N THR A 256 4.64 4.73 -8.21
CA THR A 256 5.41 5.71 -8.99
C THR A 256 5.67 5.23 -10.43
N THR A 257 5.83 3.93 -10.67
CA THR A 257 5.91 3.35 -12.03
C THR A 257 4.63 3.58 -12.83
N MET A 258 3.44 3.45 -12.23
CA MET A 258 2.17 3.77 -12.92
C MET A 258 2.07 5.26 -13.28
N LEU A 259 2.48 6.14 -12.37
CA LEU A 259 2.49 7.58 -12.62
C LEU A 259 3.52 7.96 -13.69
N PHE A 260 4.73 7.39 -13.66
CA PHE A 260 5.72 7.48 -14.73
C PHE A 260 5.13 7.01 -16.07
N PHE A 261 4.54 5.82 -16.12
CA PHE A 261 4.04 5.22 -17.36
C PHE A 261 2.90 6.05 -17.96
N SER A 262 2.07 6.71 -17.13
CA SER A 262 1.07 7.68 -17.60
C SER A 262 1.68 8.90 -18.33
N GLN A 263 2.92 9.27 -18.01
CA GLN A 263 3.68 10.32 -18.74
C GLN A 263 4.45 9.75 -19.94
N MET A 264 4.88 8.50 -19.86
CA MET A 264 5.51 7.77 -20.96
C MET A 264 4.52 7.52 -22.12
N LEU A 265 3.26 7.20 -21.82
CA LEU A 265 2.22 6.98 -22.84
C LEU A 265 1.96 8.21 -23.70
N GLN A 266 2.00 9.42 -23.11
CA GLN A 266 1.88 10.68 -23.86
C GLN A 266 2.92 10.78 -24.98
N THR A 267 2.54 11.36 -26.11
CA THR A 267 3.48 11.58 -27.22
C THR A 267 4.61 12.59 -26.86
N PRO A 268 5.86 12.40 -27.33
CA PRO A 268 6.96 13.32 -27.01
C PRO A 268 6.79 14.71 -27.63
N GLY A 269 6.53 15.75 -26.84
CA GLY A 269 6.42 17.12 -27.33
C GLY A 269 7.76 17.75 -27.74
N GLN A 270 7.75 18.73 -28.65
CA GLN A 270 8.97 19.50 -28.98
C GLN A 270 9.15 20.72 -28.06
N HIS A 271 8.08 21.44 -27.72
CA HIS A 271 8.18 22.71 -26.98
C HIS A 271 7.98 22.61 -25.46
N SER A 272 7.20 21.65 -24.95
CA SER A 272 6.97 21.49 -23.51
C SER A 272 7.97 20.55 -22.85
N GLY A 273 8.55 20.96 -21.72
CA GLY A 273 9.36 20.09 -20.85
C GLY A 273 8.54 19.33 -19.80
N LYS A 274 7.24 19.60 -19.67
CA LYS A 274 6.39 19.08 -18.57
C LYS A 274 6.39 17.55 -18.52
N ARG A 275 6.21 16.87 -19.66
CA ARG A 275 6.24 15.41 -19.80
C ARG A 275 7.55 14.83 -19.25
N THR A 276 8.68 15.34 -19.75
CA THR A 276 10.02 14.88 -19.38
C THR A 276 10.30 15.10 -17.90
N PHE A 277 9.94 16.27 -17.34
CA PHE A 277 10.10 16.54 -15.92
C PHE A 277 9.29 15.55 -15.05
N TRP A 278 8.00 15.37 -15.30
CA TRP A 278 7.17 14.47 -14.48
C TRP A 278 7.53 13.00 -14.65
N ALA A 279 7.93 12.56 -15.86
CA ALA A 279 8.44 11.21 -16.06
C ALA A 279 9.71 10.95 -15.23
N VAL A 280 10.68 11.86 -15.28
CA VAL A 280 11.93 11.76 -14.49
C VAL A 280 11.65 11.91 -12.98
N PHE A 281 10.70 12.76 -12.58
CA PHE A 281 10.28 12.90 -11.19
C PHE A 281 9.70 11.61 -10.63
N TRP A 282 8.79 10.94 -11.35
CA TRP A 282 8.20 9.69 -10.85
C TRP A 282 9.21 8.53 -10.82
N VAL A 283 10.05 8.38 -11.86
CA VAL A 283 11.13 7.37 -11.85
C VAL A 283 12.15 7.64 -10.73
N GLY A 284 12.54 8.90 -10.56
CA GLY A 284 13.49 9.31 -9.52
C GLY A 284 12.91 9.21 -8.11
N LEU A 285 11.62 9.51 -7.90
CA LEU A 285 10.96 9.31 -6.61
C LEU A 285 10.86 7.82 -6.27
N GLY A 286 10.45 6.98 -7.24
CA GLY A 286 10.39 5.53 -7.07
C GLY A 286 11.75 4.91 -6.73
N GLY A 287 12.81 5.38 -7.41
CA GLY A 287 14.18 4.90 -7.16
C GLY A 287 14.81 5.45 -5.87
N LEU A 288 14.78 6.76 -5.66
CA LEU A 288 15.51 7.43 -4.58
C LEU A 288 14.84 7.26 -3.20
N LEU A 289 13.50 7.26 -3.14
CA LEU A 289 12.75 7.10 -1.89
C LEU A 289 12.29 5.65 -1.67
N GLY A 290 11.90 4.96 -2.74
CA GLY A 290 11.49 3.56 -2.69
C GLY A 290 12.67 2.59 -2.82
N TRP A 291 12.97 2.18 -4.04
CA TRP A 291 13.93 1.10 -4.31
C TRP A 291 14.77 1.41 -5.57
N PRO A 292 16.08 1.71 -5.46
CA PRO A 292 16.84 2.38 -6.52
C PRO A 292 16.91 1.61 -7.85
N PHE A 293 16.85 0.29 -7.79
CA PHE A 293 16.83 -0.57 -8.97
C PHE A 293 15.63 -0.28 -9.89
N SER A 294 14.48 0.16 -9.34
CA SER A 294 13.28 0.50 -10.12
C SER A 294 13.50 1.61 -11.16
N ALA A 295 14.57 2.40 -11.03
CA ALA A 295 14.99 3.37 -12.03
C ALA A 295 15.21 2.74 -13.42
N ALA A 296 15.56 1.44 -13.51
CA ALA A 296 15.74 0.72 -14.76
C ALA A 296 14.46 0.70 -15.64
N VAL A 297 13.27 0.76 -15.04
CA VAL A 297 11.98 0.85 -15.75
C VAL A 297 11.88 2.15 -16.58
N GLY A 298 12.64 3.19 -16.21
CA GLY A 298 12.75 4.45 -16.96
C GLY A 298 13.67 4.40 -18.20
N LEU A 299 14.48 3.35 -18.38
CA LEU A 299 15.46 3.28 -19.49
C LEU A 299 14.82 3.43 -20.88
N PRO A 300 13.70 2.76 -21.22
CA PRO A 300 13.05 2.95 -22.53
C PRO A 300 12.52 4.38 -22.77
N PHE A 301 12.18 5.12 -21.72
CA PHE A 301 11.76 6.52 -21.85
C PHE A 301 12.94 7.44 -22.17
N ALA A 302 14.11 7.20 -21.56
CA ALA A 302 15.34 7.91 -21.93
C ALA A 302 15.74 7.63 -23.40
N ILE A 303 15.58 6.39 -23.84
CA ILE A 303 15.77 5.99 -25.25
C ILE A 303 14.78 6.72 -26.18
N GLU A 304 13.49 6.81 -25.82
CA GLU A 304 12.47 7.54 -26.58
C GLU A 304 12.84 9.03 -26.74
N GLU A 305 13.12 9.73 -25.63
CA GLU A 305 13.40 11.16 -25.65
C GLU A 305 14.65 11.48 -26.49
N LEU A 306 15.72 10.69 -26.39
CA LEU A 306 16.98 10.93 -27.09
C LEU A 306 16.97 10.49 -28.57
N LEU A 307 16.31 9.38 -28.91
CA LEU A 307 16.37 8.80 -30.25
C LEU A 307 15.20 9.17 -31.16
N ILE A 308 13.97 9.25 -30.64
CA ILE A 308 12.76 9.43 -31.47
C ILE A 308 12.46 10.90 -31.73
N HIS A 309 12.61 11.31 -32.99
CA HIS A 309 12.20 12.62 -33.46
C HIS A 309 10.67 12.71 -33.56
N SER A 310 10.05 13.54 -32.71
CA SER A 310 8.62 13.88 -32.81
C SER A 310 8.40 15.06 -33.76
N ARG A 311 7.40 14.98 -34.63
CA ARG A 311 7.11 16.00 -35.63
C ARG A 311 5.90 16.83 -35.19
N ASP A 312 6.15 17.73 -34.24
CA ASP A 312 5.19 18.73 -33.79
C ASP A 312 4.71 19.57 -34.99
N HIS A 313 3.40 19.52 -35.28
CA HIS A 313 2.78 20.22 -36.41
C HIS A 313 2.46 21.70 -36.12
N SER A 314 2.83 22.22 -34.95
CA SER A 314 2.76 23.65 -34.65
C SER A 314 3.55 24.48 -35.68
N LYS A 315 3.00 25.61 -36.14
CA LYS A 315 3.56 26.45 -37.21
C LYS A 315 4.87 27.20 -36.83
N LYS A 316 5.56 26.80 -35.78
CA LYS A 316 6.85 27.35 -35.33
C LYS A 316 7.99 26.66 -36.07
N LYS A 317 9.09 27.38 -36.34
CA LYS A 317 10.22 26.89 -37.17
C LYS A 317 10.68 25.50 -36.74
N THR A 318 10.72 24.57 -37.69
CA THR A 318 11.29 23.23 -37.52
C THR A 318 12.75 23.33 -37.10
N VAL A 319 13.06 22.82 -35.90
CA VAL A 319 14.40 22.89 -35.32
C VAL A 319 15.33 21.86 -35.99
N ARG A 320 16.60 22.23 -36.20
CA ARG A 320 17.59 21.40 -36.91
C ARG A 320 17.86 20.09 -36.16
N PHE A 321 18.30 19.05 -36.90
CA PHE A 321 18.40 17.69 -36.36
C PHE A 321 19.33 17.55 -35.14
N ARG A 322 20.46 18.26 -35.12
CA ARG A 322 21.39 18.25 -33.97
C ARG A 322 20.79 18.95 -32.74
N ASP A 323 19.99 19.99 -32.99
CA ASP A 323 19.61 20.96 -31.97
C ASP A 323 18.42 20.45 -31.14
N TRP A 324 17.48 19.68 -31.72
CA TRP A 324 16.40 19.05 -30.93
C TRP A 324 16.92 17.97 -29.98
N ARG A 325 17.92 17.17 -30.39
CA ARG A 325 18.54 16.16 -29.51
C ARG A 325 19.23 16.82 -28.33
N MET A 326 20.00 17.88 -28.57
CA MET A 326 20.65 18.63 -27.50
C MET A 326 19.64 19.29 -26.55
N MET A 327 18.57 19.90 -27.06
CA MET A 327 17.51 20.45 -26.18
C MET A 327 16.85 19.38 -25.30
N ARG A 328 16.61 18.17 -25.82
CA ARG A 328 16.02 17.08 -25.02
C ARG A 328 17.00 16.46 -24.03
N LEU A 329 18.27 16.30 -24.40
CA LEU A 329 19.33 15.89 -23.48
C LEU A 329 19.45 16.89 -22.33
N VAL A 330 19.46 18.20 -22.62
CA VAL A 330 19.46 19.25 -21.59
C VAL A 330 18.21 19.17 -20.71
N ARG A 331 17.01 18.95 -21.26
CA ARG A 331 15.79 18.75 -20.45
C ARG A 331 15.87 17.51 -19.57
N LEU A 332 16.42 16.41 -20.05
CA LEU A 332 16.57 15.17 -19.28
C LEU A 332 17.55 15.37 -18.12
N VAL A 333 18.71 15.96 -18.38
CA VAL A 333 19.76 16.26 -17.38
C VAL A 333 19.28 17.30 -16.36
N THR A 334 18.66 18.41 -16.80
CA THR A 334 18.12 19.42 -15.87
C THR A 334 16.96 18.88 -15.03
N SER A 335 16.13 17.99 -15.59
CA SER A 335 15.08 17.30 -14.81
C SER A 335 15.69 16.34 -13.79
N ALA A 336 16.71 15.55 -14.17
CA ALA A 336 17.40 14.64 -13.25
C ALA A 336 18.10 15.40 -12.11
N ALA A 337 18.81 16.50 -12.42
CA ALA A 337 19.44 17.36 -11.43
C ALA A 337 18.41 18.01 -10.48
N ALA A 338 17.27 18.48 -11.00
CA ALA A 338 16.19 19.00 -10.19
C ALA A 338 15.57 17.93 -9.27
N VAL A 339 15.40 16.70 -9.75
CA VAL A 339 14.84 15.58 -8.96
C VAL A 339 15.83 15.10 -7.89
N LEU A 340 17.13 15.07 -8.17
CA LEU A 340 18.15 14.84 -7.14
C LEU A 340 18.10 15.94 -6.06
N GLY A 341 17.98 17.21 -6.46
CA GLY A 341 17.83 18.33 -5.51
C GLY A 341 16.54 18.28 -4.67
N LEU A 342 15.41 17.89 -5.28
CA LEU A 342 14.09 17.89 -4.65
C LEU A 342 13.76 16.62 -3.85
N VAL A 343 14.42 15.48 -4.14
CA VAL A 343 14.12 14.18 -3.51
C VAL A 343 15.30 13.67 -2.69
N LEU A 344 16.52 13.63 -3.23
CA LEU A 344 17.66 13.03 -2.53
C LEU A 344 18.17 13.91 -1.38
N ILE A 345 18.15 15.24 -1.52
CA ILE A 345 18.61 16.15 -0.45
C ILE A 345 17.72 16.02 0.81
N PRO A 346 16.38 16.08 0.73
CA PRO A 346 15.52 15.81 1.89
C PRO A 346 15.74 14.43 2.55
N ILE A 347 15.95 13.38 1.75
CA ILE A 347 16.23 12.03 2.26
C ILE A 347 17.53 12.02 3.05
N ILE A 348 18.63 12.57 2.50
CA ILE A 348 19.92 12.66 3.19
C ILE A 348 19.81 13.47 4.48
N ILE A 349 19.07 14.60 4.50
CA ILE A 349 18.88 15.41 5.71
C ILE A 349 18.15 14.63 6.80
N VAL A 350 17.08 13.91 6.45
CA VAL A 350 16.30 13.12 7.39
C VAL A 350 17.10 11.93 7.91
N ASP A 351 17.69 11.13 7.02
CA ASP A 351 18.48 9.95 7.42
C ASP A 351 19.70 10.36 8.25
N HIS A 352 20.37 11.48 7.92
CA HIS A 352 21.44 12.04 8.75
C HIS A 352 20.98 12.42 10.16
N TYR A 353 19.78 12.99 10.31
CA TYR A 353 19.22 13.38 11.61
C TYR A 353 18.89 12.18 12.52
N TYR A 354 18.47 11.05 11.95
CA TYR A 354 18.23 9.80 12.70
C TYR A 354 19.52 9.04 12.97
N TYR A 355 20.27 8.68 11.93
CA TYR A 355 21.52 7.90 12.05
C TYR A 355 22.66 8.64 12.76
N LYS A 356 22.55 9.96 12.98
CA LYS A 356 23.60 10.86 13.51
C LYS A 356 24.93 10.79 12.74
N LYS A 357 24.89 10.29 11.51
CA LYS A 357 26.01 9.94 10.62
C LYS A 357 25.65 10.40 9.22
N PHE A 358 26.60 10.90 8.43
CA PHE A 358 26.31 11.23 7.03
C PHE A 358 26.19 9.92 6.24
N VAL A 359 25.01 9.66 5.67
CA VAL A 359 24.72 8.46 4.88
C VAL A 359 23.91 8.82 3.64
N VAL A 360 24.11 8.05 2.57
CA VAL A 360 23.31 8.15 1.34
C VAL A 360 22.68 6.79 1.13
N VAL A 361 21.59 6.52 1.86
CA VAL A 361 20.96 5.18 1.92
C VAL A 361 20.68 4.57 0.53
N PRO A 362 20.16 5.31 -0.47
CA PRO A 362 19.92 4.76 -1.81
C PRO A 362 21.21 4.39 -2.58
N LEU A 363 22.37 4.90 -2.17
CA LEU A 363 23.68 4.47 -2.65
C LEU A 363 24.19 3.27 -1.84
N ASN A 364 24.07 3.29 -0.51
CA ASN A 364 24.50 2.19 0.37
C ASN A 364 23.86 0.85 -0.05
N ILE A 365 22.54 0.83 -0.31
CA ILE A 365 21.82 -0.37 -0.75
C ILE A 365 22.25 -0.87 -2.15
N VAL A 366 22.73 0.02 -3.03
CA VAL A 366 23.29 -0.35 -4.34
C VAL A 366 24.71 -0.89 -4.19
N LEU A 367 25.54 -0.25 -3.36
CA LEU A 367 26.89 -0.73 -3.04
C LEU A 367 26.85 -2.12 -2.41
N TYR A 368 25.94 -2.35 -1.46
CA TYR A 368 25.75 -3.67 -0.85
C TYR A 368 25.31 -4.73 -1.88
N ASN A 369 24.19 -4.53 -2.57
CA ASN A 369 23.60 -5.56 -3.42
C ASN A 369 24.34 -5.81 -4.75
N VAL A 370 25.17 -4.87 -5.23
CA VAL A 370 25.89 -4.98 -6.51
C VAL A 370 27.40 -5.16 -6.34
N PHE A 371 27.97 -4.70 -5.23
CA PHE A 371 29.42 -4.68 -5.01
C PHE A 371 29.85 -5.27 -3.65
N GLY A 372 28.93 -5.89 -2.88
CA GLY A 372 29.19 -6.45 -1.54
C GLY A 372 30.07 -7.71 -1.48
N GLY A 373 30.43 -8.30 -2.63
CA GLY A 373 31.26 -9.51 -2.68
C GLY A 373 30.54 -10.73 -2.09
N ASP A 374 31.24 -11.46 -1.23
CA ASP A 374 30.74 -12.72 -0.63
C ASP A 374 29.57 -12.51 0.33
N VAL A 375 29.43 -11.31 0.92
CA VAL A 375 28.26 -10.93 1.75
C VAL A 375 27.22 -10.22 0.87
N GLY A 376 26.76 -10.95 -0.14
CA GLY A 376 25.70 -10.51 -1.06
C GLY A 376 24.30 -10.96 -0.61
N PRO A 377 23.23 -10.47 -1.25
CA PRO A 377 21.85 -10.83 -0.89
C PRO A 377 21.49 -12.30 -1.16
N ASP A 378 22.39 -13.12 -1.69
CA ASP A 378 22.17 -14.56 -1.97
C ASP A 378 22.29 -15.44 -0.71
N ILE A 379 22.89 -14.93 0.38
CA ILE A 379 23.06 -15.67 1.64
C ILE A 379 21.73 -16.04 2.34
N PHE A 380 20.62 -15.42 1.92
CA PHE A 380 19.27 -15.70 2.40
C PHE A 380 18.54 -16.77 1.55
N GLY A 381 19.22 -17.35 0.56
CA GLY A 381 18.71 -18.40 -0.32
C GLY A 381 18.21 -17.88 -1.68
N THR A 382 18.00 -18.82 -2.61
CA THR A 382 17.61 -18.55 -4.00
C THR A 382 16.64 -19.59 -4.52
N GLU A 383 15.59 -19.14 -5.19
CA GLU A 383 14.58 -19.95 -5.89
C GLU A 383 15.07 -20.37 -7.30
N PRO A 384 14.47 -21.39 -7.93
CA PRO A 384 14.86 -21.87 -9.26
C PRO A 384 14.34 -20.98 -10.40
N TRP A 385 14.91 -21.11 -11.60
CA TRP A 385 14.65 -20.22 -12.74
C TRP A 385 13.18 -20.10 -13.18
N TRP A 386 12.33 -21.09 -12.90
CA TRP A 386 10.90 -21.01 -13.22
C TRP A 386 10.09 -20.21 -12.20
N PHE A 387 10.67 -19.75 -11.09
CA PHE A 387 9.95 -19.09 -9.99
C PHE A 387 9.12 -17.89 -10.44
N TYR A 388 9.73 -16.93 -11.14
CA TYR A 388 9.02 -15.72 -11.60
C TYR A 388 7.95 -16.02 -12.66
N ILE A 389 8.12 -17.10 -13.44
CA ILE A 389 7.10 -17.59 -14.38
C ILE A 389 5.92 -18.19 -13.60
N LEU A 390 6.19 -19.02 -12.59
CA LEU A 390 5.17 -19.63 -11.74
C LEU A 390 4.42 -18.57 -10.92
N ASN A 391 5.12 -17.56 -10.40
CA ASN A 391 4.53 -16.43 -9.71
C ASN A 391 3.61 -15.62 -10.62
N GLY A 392 4.08 -15.25 -11.81
CA GLY A 392 3.27 -14.55 -12.82
C GLY A 392 2.01 -15.34 -13.21
N LEU A 393 2.13 -16.65 -13.42
CA LEU A 393 1.01 -17.54 -13.70
C LEU A 393 0.01 -17.66 -12.53
N LEU A 394 0.49 -17.66 -11.28
CA LEU A 394 -0.39 -17.66 -10.11
C LEU A 394 -1.13 -16.32 -9.95
N ASN A 395 -0.40 -15.21 -10.07
CA ASN A 395 -0.90 -13.87 -9.75
C ASN A 395 -1.68 -13.20 -10.91
N PHE A 396 -1.45 -13.60 -12.17
CA PHE A 396 -2.10 -13.05 -13.38
C PHE A 396 -2.58 -14.10 -14.40
N ASN A 397 -2.37 -15.40 -14.18
CA ASN A 397 -2.88 -16.50 -15.01
C ASN A 397 -2.66 -16.31 -16.53
N ILE A 398 -3.69 -16.39 -17.37
CA ILE A 398 -3.57 -16.24 -18.84
C ILE A 398 -3.10 -14.84 -19.25
N LEU A 399 -3.29 -13.82 -18.40
CA LEU A 399 -2.80 -12.46 -18.67
C LEU A 399 -1.28 -12.39 -18.58
N PHE A 400 -0.63 -13.20 -17.75
CA PHE A 400 0.85 -13.27 -17.74
C PHE A 400 1.39 -13.78 -19.08
N LEU A 401 0.79 -14.86 -19.60
CA LEU A 401 1.15 -15.39 -20.92
C LEU A 401 0.85 -14.38 -22.03
N ALA A 402 -0.28 -13.68 -21.97
CA ALA A 402 -0.59 -12.60 -22.90
C ALA A 402 0.42 -11.44 -22.81
N ALA A 403 0.91 -11.08 -21.63
CA ALA A 403 1.94 -10.06 -21.46
C ALA A 403 3.28 -10.47 -22.08
N LEU A 404 3.73 -11.71 -21.85
CA LEU A 404 4.93 -12.28 -22.47
C LEU A 404 4.82 -12.36 -24.01
N LEU A 405 3.62 -12.59 -24.55
CA LEU A 405 3.34 -12.65 -25.99
C LEU A 405 3.15 -11.27 -26.65
N SER A 406 3.23 -10.16 -25.90
CA SER A 406 2.91 -8.83 -26.44
C SER A 406 3.84 -8.34 -27.55
N PHE A 407 5.15 -8.54 -27.43
CA PHE A 407 6.12 -8.18 -28.47
C PHE A 407 6.01 -9.08 -29.72
N PRO A 408 5.92 -10.43 -29.62
CA PRO A 408 5.58 -11.29 -30.76
C PRO A 408 4.26 -10.91 -31.45
N ALA A 409 3.20 -10.62 -30.67
CA ALA A 409 1.91 -10.22 -31.21
C ALA A 409 1.98 -8.85 -31.91
N LEU A 410 2.78 -7.91 -31.41
CA LEU A 410 3.04 -6.63 -32.08
C LEU A 410 3.73 -6.83 -33.44
N LEU A 411 4.78 -7.65 -33.50
CA LEU A 411 5.48 -7.96 -34.76
C LEU A 411 4.53 -8.59 -35.80
N ILE A 412 3.75 -9.61 -35.40
CA ILE A 412 2.77 -10.26 -36.28
C ILE A 412 1.72 -9.25 -36.75
N THR A 413 1.22 -8.39 -35.85
CA THR A 413 0.23 -7.35 -36.17
C THR A 413 0.80 -6.34 -37.16
N TYR A 414 2.03 -5.84 -36.94
CA TYR A 414 2.69 -4.89 -37.82
C TYR A 414 2.94 -5.45 -39.24
N PHE A 415 3.39 -6.70 -39.36
CA PHE A 415 3.65 -7.31 -40.68
C PHE A 415 2.41 -7.84 -41.41
N THR A 416 1.25 -7.96 -40.75
CA THR A 416 0.02 -8.49 -41.37
C THR A 416 -1.14 -7.50 -41.48
N ILE A 417 -1.26 -6.56 -40.53
CA ILE A 417 -2.34 -5.57 -40.38
C ILE A 417 -1.87 -4.25 -39.71
N PRO A 418 -0.85 -3.55 -40.26
CA PRO A 418 -0.33 -2.32 -39.67
C PRO A 418 -1.39 -1.20 -39.59
N ASP A 419 -2.43 -1.27 -40.42
CA ASP A 419 -3.60 -0.38 -40.44
C ASP A 419 -4.48 -0.47 -39.18
N VAL A 420 -4.29 -1.50 -38.34
CA VAL A 420 -5.16 -1.80 -37.20
C VAL A 420 -4.49 -1.58 -35.84
N LEU A 421 -3.18 -1.28 -35.80
CA LEU A 421 -2.54 -0.73 -34.60
C LEU A 421 -3.18 0.63 -34.26
N PRO A 422 -3.47 0.94 -32.97
CA PRO A 422 -3.97 2.25 -32.60
C PRO A 422 -2.98 3.35 -33.02
N ASN A 423 -3.38 4.18 -33.98
CA ASN A 423 -2.54 5.29 -34.46
C ASN A 423 -2.52 6.41 -33.40
N PRO A 424 -1.37 6.75 -32.79
CA PRO A 424 -1.27 7.72 -31.70
C PRO A 424 -1.46 9.16 -32.23
N THR A 425 -2.72 9.55 -32.38
CA THR A 425 -3.25 10.78 -33.00
C THR A 425 -2.93 10.98 -34.49
N PHE A 426 -3.92 11.49 -35.22
CA PHE A 426 -3.90 11.74 -36.68
C PHE A 426 -3.02 12.94 -37.09
N SER A 427 -2.01 13.31 -36.28
CA SER A 427 -1.46 14.68 -36.24
C SER A 427 0.06 14.81 -36.08
N LEU A 428 0.80 13.76 -35.66
CA LEU A 428 2.20 13.90 -35.20
C LEU A 428 3.27 13.11 -35.96
N GLY A 429 2.90 12.40 -37.03
CA GLY A 429 3.85 11.93 -38.04
C GLY A 429 4.94 10.95 -37.57
N ILE A 430 4.68 10.17 -36.50
CA ILE A 430 5.52 9.03 -36.12
C ILE A 430 5.47 8.02 -37.27
N LYS A 431 6.59 7.87 -38.00
CA LYS A 431 6.66 7.06 -39.23
C LYS A 431 6.51 5.55 -39.01
N ASP A 432 6.65 5.08 -37.77
CA ASP A 432 6.63 3.66 -37.45
C ASP A 432 5.90 3.37 -36.12
N PRO A 433 4.68 2.80 -36.17
CA PRO A 433 3.96 2.31 -35.01
C PRO A 433 4.68 1.17 -34.27
N LEU A 434 5.48 0.33 -34.95
CA LEU A 434 6.22 -0.77 -34.32
C LEU A 434 7.20 -0.22 -33.29
N MET A 435 8.03 0.76 -33.65
CA MET A 435 8.96 1.42 -32.74
C MET A 435 8.25 2.06 -31.53
N TRP A 436 7.09 2.70 -31.72
CA TRP A 436 6.35 3.32 -30.61
C TRP A 436 5.82 2.28 -29.62
N PHE A 437 5.08 1.28 -30.10
CA PHE A 437 4.53 0.22 -29.24
C PHE A 437 5.63 -0.65 -28.62
N THR A 438 6.74 -0.90 -29.32
CA THR A 438 7.91 -1.61 -28.76
C THR A 438 8.40 -0.91 -27.50
N LEU A 439 8.57 0.43 -27.55
CA LEU A 439 9.00 1.18 -26.38
C LEU A 439 7.96 1.20 -25.26
N LYS A 440 6.65 1.24 -25.54
CA LYS A 440 5.63 1.17 -24.46
C LYS A 440 5.54 -0.23 -23.83
N LEU A 441 5.73 -1.31 -24.60
CA LEU A 441 5.76 -2.68 -24.06
C LEU A 441 7.04 -2.98 -23.27
N SER A 442 8.16 -2.36 -23.65
CA SER A 442 9.50 -2.73 -23.18
C SER A 442 9.81 -2.59 -21.68
N PRO A 443 9.20 -1.70 -20.85
CA PRO A 443 9.60 -1.59 -19.44
C PRO A 443 9.28 -2.85 -18.63
N PHE A 444 8.19 -3.56 -18.98
CA PHE A 444 7.92 -4.90 -18.46
C PHE A 444 9.04 -5.89 -18.84
N TYR A 445 9.43 -5.93 -20.11
CA TYR A 445 10.47 -6.85 -20.60
C TYR A 445 11.85 -6.54 -20.02
N VAL A 446 12.23 -5.27 -19.89
CA VAL A 446 13.48 -4.84 -19.25
C VAL A 446 13.51 -5.33 -17.80
N TRP A 447 12.45 -5.09 -17.04
CA TRP A 447 12.36 -5.54 -15.64
C TRP A 447 12.39 -7.05 -15.51
N PHE A 448 11.57 -7.75 -16.29
CA PHE A 448 11.47 -9.20 -16.24
C PHE A 448 12.79 -9.86 -16.66
N ALA A 449 13.49 -9.33 -17.68
CA ALA A 449 14.79 -9.82 -18.10
C ALA A 449 15.87 -9.61 -17.04
N ILE A 450 15.87 -8.47 -16.32
CA ILE A 450 16.80 -8.24 -15.20
C ILE A 450 16.60 -9.30 -14.12
N PHE A 451 15.37 -9.47 -13.60
CA PHE A 451 15.16 -10.41 -12.50
C PHE A 451 15.23 -11.89 -12.90
N THR A 452 14.93 -12.23 -14.15
CA THR A 452 15.17 -13.59 -14.70
C THR A 452 16.65 -13.86 -14.99
N ALA A 453 17.50 -12.83 -15.08
CA ALA A 453 18.96 -12.97 -15.24
C ALA A 453 19.73 -12.98 -13.90
N GLN A 454 19.04 -12.81 -12.76
CA GLN A 454 19.63 -12.89 -11.42
C GLN A 454 19.24 -14.22 -10.74
N PRO A 455 19.92 -14.63 -9.66
CA PRO A 455 19.39 -15.66 -8.77
C PRO A 455 17.98 -15.27 -8.32
N HIS A 456 17.01 -16.18 -8.44
CA HIS A 456 15.59 -15.83 -8.27
C HIS A 456 15.24 -15.76 -6.78
N LYS A 457 14.35 -14.84 -6.41
CA LYS A 457 14.02 -14.48 -5.02
C LYS A 457 12.56 -14.04 -4.91
N GLU A 458 12.21 -13.45 -3.78
CA GLU A 458 10.90 -12.92 -3.37
C GLU A 458 10.00 -12.40 -4.51
N GLU A 459 8.69 -12.70 -4.43
CA GLU A 459 7.72 -12.23 -5.42
C GLU A 459 7.61 -10.70 -5.49
N ARG A 460 7.88 -10.01 -4.38
CA ARG A 460 7.76 -8.56 -4.25
C ARG A 460 8.68 -7.77 -5.18
N PHE A 461 9.73 -8.38 -5.74
CA PHE A 461 10.60 -7.74 -6.73
C PHE A 461 9.88 -7.47 -8.06
N LEU A 462 8.86 -8.28 -8.42
CA LEU A 462 8.07 -8.05 -9.63
C LEU A 462 6.93 -7.02 -9.45
N PHE A 463 6.59 -6.63 -8.21
CA PHE A 463 5.48 -5.70 -7.93
C PHE A 463 5.57 -4.42 -8.77
N VAL A 464 6.79 -3.89 -8.95
CA VAL A 464 7.09 -2.68 -9.74
C VAL A 464 6.40 -2.67 -11.11
N VAL A 465 6.30 -3.83 -11.78
CA VAL A 465 5.70 -3.97 -13.13
C VAL A 465 4.38 -4.73 -13.18
N TYR A 466 3.78 -5.09 -12.04
CA TYR A 466 2.47 -5.75 -11.98
C TYR A 466 1.36 -5.03 -12.81
N PRO A 467 1.22 -3.68 -12.77
CA PRO A 467 0.28 -2.96 -13.62
C PRO A 467 0.65 -2.99 -15.11
N LEU A 468 1.94 -3.15 -15.43
CA LEU A 468 2.44 -3.25 -16.81
C LEU A 468 2.22 -4.65 -17.39
N ILE A 469 2.22 -5.70 -16.57
CA ILE A 469 1.72 -7.04 -16.96
C ILE A 469 0.27 -6.91 -17.44
N CYS A 470 -0.60 -6.24 -16.66
CA CYS A 470 -1.98 -5.98 -17.08
C CYS A 470 -2.06 -5.19 -18.41
N PHE A 471 -1.27 -4.12 -18.59
CA PHE A 471 -1.25 -3.33 -19.83
C PHE A 471 -0.81 -4.16 -21.05
N ASN A 472 0.34 -4.82 -20.97
CA ASN A 472 0.87 -5.65 -22.04
C ASN A 472 -0.13 -6.76 -22.41
N ALA A 473 -0.74 -7.42 -21.41
CA ALA A 473 -1.74 -8.46 -21.62
C ALA A 473 -2.96 -7.98 -22.41
N VAL A 474 -3.56 -6.85 -22.04
CA VAL A 474 -4.78 -6.37 -22.72
C VAL A 474 -4.51 -5.82 -24.11
N LEU A 475 -3.31 -5.28 -24.35
CA LEU A 475 -2.85 -4.90 -25.69
C LEU A 475 -2.64 -6.15 -26.57
N THR A 476 -2.08 -7.25 -26.05
CA THR A 476 -2.03 -8.54 -26.76
C THR A 476 -3.41 -9.08 -27.10
N LEU A 477 -4.36 -9.06 -26.16
CA LEU A 477 -5.72 -9.54 -26.41
C LEU A 477 -6.44 -8.69 -27.47
N PHE A 478 -6.22 -7.37 -27.47
CA PHE A 478 -6.72 -6.47 -28.51
C PHE A 478 -6.08 -6.79 -29.88
N MET A 479 -4.76 -6.93 -29.97
CA MET A 479 -4.07 -7.31 -31.21
C MET A 479 -4.54 -8.67 -31.74
N GLY A 480 -4.70 -9.66 -30.85
CA GLY A 480 -5.26 -10.99 -31.19
C GLY A 480 -6.68 -10.90 -31.75
N GLN A 481 -7.59 -10.15 -31.09
CA GLN A 481 -8.93 -9.86 -31.61
C GLN A 481 -8.86 -9.27 -33.03
N LYS A 482 -7.90 -8.38 -33.29
CA LYS A 482 -7.76 -7.68 -34.57
C LYS A 482 -7.22 -8.56 -35.69
N ILE A 483 -6.25 -9.43 -35.40
CA ILE A 483 -5.81 -10.49 -36.31
C ILE A 483 -7.00 -11.40 -36.67
N ILE A 484 -7.76 -11.87 -35.68
CA ILE A 484 -8.95 -12.72 -35.87
C ILE A 484 -9.97 -12.04 -36.80
N GLN A 485 -10.31 -10.77 -36.53
CA GLN A 485 -11.24 -9.99 -37.36
C GLN A 485 -10.77 -9.95 -38.83
N ARG A 486 -9.51 -9.57 -39.09
CA ARG A 486 -8.98 -9.46 -40.45
C ARG A 486 -8.90 -10.80 -41.19
N VAL A 487 -8.53 -11.88 -40.49
CA VAL A 487 -8.43 -13.21 -41.11
C VAL A 487 -9.80 -13.64 -41.61
N PHE A 488 -10.85 -13.54 -40.79
CA PHE A 488 -12.20 -13.89 -41.22
C PHE A 488 -12.75 -12.97 -42.33
N ASP A 489 -12.41 -11.68 -42.32
CA ASP A 489 -12.81 -10.73 -43.38
C ASP A 489 -12.20 -11.06 -44.76
N LYS A 490 -11.18 -11.94 -44.85
CA LYS A 490 -10.68 -12.47 -46.13
C LYS A 490 -11.50 -13.65 -46.67
N PHE A 491 -12.21 -14.38 -45.80
CA PHE A 491 -12.85 -15.66 -46.14
C PHE A 491 -14.38 -15.63 -46.11
N ILE A 492 -15.00 -14.57 -45.57
CA ILE A 492 -16.44 -14.55 -45.28
C ILE A 492 -17.15 -13.37 -45.97
N THR A 493 -18.39 -13.60 -46.38
CA THR A 493 -19.22 -12.59 -47.06
C THR A 493 -19.58 -11.41 -46.16
N ARG A 494 -19.60 -10.22 -46.76
CA ARG A 494 -19.75 -8.89 -46.12
C ARG A 494 -20.93 -8.77 -45.13
N SER A 495 -21.98 -9.56 -45.31
CA SER A 495 -23.14 -9.63 -44.40
C SER A 495 -22.79 -10.23 -43.02
N LYS A 496 -21.91 -11.23 -42.96
CA LYS A 496 -21.53 -11.93 -41.72
C LYS A 496 -20.38 -11.26 -40.94
N THR A 497 -19.59 -10.38 -41.59
CA THR A 497 -18.47 -9.63 -40.98
C THR A 497 -18.85 -8.94 -39.67
N SER A 498 -19.96 -8.20 -39.62
CA SER A 498 -20.42 -7.48 -38.41
C SER A 498 -20.62 -8.42 -37.21
N THR A 499 -21.16 -9.62 -37.45
CA THR A 499 -21.39 -10.63 -36.41
C THR A 499 -20.08 -11.21 -35.89
N ILE A 500 -19.12 -11.46 -36.78
CA ILE A 500 -17.77 -11.96 -36.41
C ILE A 500 -17.01 -10.91 -35.61
N HIS A 501 -17.11 -9.64 -35.99
CA HIS A 501 -16.47 -8.53 -35.26
C HIS A 501 -17.00 -8.43 -33.82
N LYS A 502 -18.30 -8.65 -33.62
CA LYS A 502 -18.93 -8.76 -32.29
C LYS A 502 -18.40 -9.98 -31.51
N TYR A 503 -18.40 -11.17 -32.10
CA TYR A 503 -17.90 -12.38 -31.42
C TYR A 503 -16.42 -12.29 -31.02
N ALA A 504 -15.56 -11.77 -31.90
CA ALA A 504 -14.14 -11.57 -31.58
C ALA A 504 -13.93 -10.57 -30.43
N GLY A 505 -14.77 -9.52 -30.33
CA GLY A 505 -14.76 -8.62 -29.18
C GLY A 505 -15.35 -9.24 -27.90
N GLY A 506 -16.32 -10.13 -28.04
CA GLY A 506 -16.86 -10.92 -26.93
C GLY A 506 -15.84 -11.90 -26.35
N LEU A 507 -15.02 -12.53 -27.20
CA LEU A 507 -13.96 -13.46 -26.79
C LEU A 507 -12.96 -12.81 -25.82
N VAL A 508 -12.57 -11.54 -26.06
CA VAL A 508 -11.70 -10.80 -25.13
C VAL A 508 -12.35 -10.62 -23.76
N TRP A 509 -13.65 -10.29 -23.71
CA TRP A 509 -14.38 -10.22 -22.44
C TRP A 509 -14.50 -11.58 -21.76
N VAL A 510 -14.72 -12.67 -22.49
CA VAL A 510 -14.74 -14.04 -21.93
C VAL A 510 -13.40 -14.40 -21.30
N ILE A 511 -12.28 -14.11 -21.98
CA ILE A 511 -10.92 -14.35 -21.45
C ILE A 511 -10.66 -13.53 -20.18
N LEU A 512 -11.05 -12.25 -20.17
CA LEU A 512 -10.88 -11.38 -19.01
C LEU A 512 -11.76 -11.80 -17.82
N ILE A 513 -13.01 -12.21 -18.06
CA ILE A 513 -13.93 -12.68 -17.01
C ILE A 513 -13.45 -14.02 -16.44
N ALA A 514 -12.95 -14.94 -17.28
CA ALA A 514 -12.33 -16.18 -16.81
C ALA A 514 -11.07 -15.92 -15.98
N SER A 515 -10.22 -14.99 -16.42
CA SER A 515 -9.03 -14.55 -15.67
C SER A 515 -9.38 -13.91 -14.31
N ALA A 516 -10.45 -13.10 -14.27
CA ALA A 516 -10.97 -12.50 -13.06
C ALA A 516 -11.48 -13.57 -12.08
N ALA A 517 -12.22 -14.58 -12.56
CA ALA A 517 -12.71 -15.68 -11.74
C ALA A 517 -11.59 -16.54 -11.15
N VAL A 518 -10.55 -16.86 -11.93
CA VAL A 518 -9.35 -17.58 -11.47
C VAL A 518 -8.59 -16.76 -10.41
N SER A 519 -8.44 -15.45 -10.63
CA SER A 519 -7.78 -14.55 -9.69
C SER A 519 -8.56 -14.39 -8.38
N LEU A 520 -9.89 -14.26 -8.45
CA LEU A 520 -10.76 -14.20 -7.28
C LEU A 520 -10.74 -15.52 -6.49
N SER A 521 -10.73 -16.67 -7.18
CA SER A 521 -10.55 -17.98 -6.54
C SER A 521 -9.21 -18.07 -5.79
N ARG A 522 -8.12 -17.50 -6.33
CA ARG A 522 -6.84 -17.39 -5.61
C ARG A 522 -6.91 -16.45 -4.40
N ILE A 523 -7.53 -15.28 -4.53
CA ILE A 523 -7.71 -14.32 -3.41
C ILE A 523 -8.47 -14.97 -2.26
N ILE A 524 -9.58 -15.66 -2.56
CA ILE A 524 -10.38 -16.38 -1.56
C ILE A 524 -9.55 -17.51 -0.91
N ALA A 525 -8.77 -18.26 -1.70
CA ALA A 525 -7.90 -19.30 -1.15
C ALA A 525 -6.86 -18.75 -0.17
N LEU A 526 -6.21 -17.64 -0.51
CA LEU A 526 -5.19 -17.03 0.34
C LEU A 526 -5.79 -16.58 1.68
N HIS A 527 -7.02 -16.08 1.67
CA HIS A 527 -7.74 -15.74 2.90
C HIS A 527 -8.15 -17.02 3.68
N GLU A 528 -8.99 -17.88 3.09
CA GLU A 528 -9.57 -19.06 3.76
C GLU A 528 -8.52 -20.06 4.25
N HIS A 529 -7.40 -20.22 3.55
CA HIS A 529 -6.38 -21.20 3.88
C HIS A 529 -5.32 -20.67 4.86
N TYR A 530 -5.05 -19.36 4.88
CA TYR A 530 -3.85 -18.79 5.52
C TYR A 530 -4.04 -17.49 6.32
N ASN A 531 -5.27 -16.96 6.50
CA ASN A 531 -5.53 -15.75 7.32
C ASN A 531 -5.29 -15.93 8.83
N ALA A 532 -5.08 -17.16 9.32
CA ALA A 532 -5.02 -17.48 10.74
C ALA A 532 -4.10 -16.58 11.60
N PRO A 533 -2.88 -16.19 11.16
CA PRO A 533 -2.02 -15.31 11.96
C PRO A 533 -2.65 -13.94 12.20
N ILE A 534 -3.19 -13.27 11.18
CA ILE A 534 -3.82 -11.95 11.29
C ILE A 534 -5.00 -11.99 12.27
N GLU A 535 -5.78 -13.08 12.24
CA GLU A 535 -6.97 -13.25 13.08
C GLU A 535 -6.63 -13.59 14.54
N VAL A 536 -5.63 -14.45 14.77
CA VAL A 536 -5.17 -14.85 16.10
C VAL A 536 -4.38 -13.74 16.78
N TYR A 537 -3.47 -13.05 16.08
CA TYR A 537 -2.78 -11.88 16.62
C TYR A 537 -3.75 -10.74 16.92
N ARG A 538 -4.76 -10.50 16.07
CA ARG A 538 -5.83 -9.53 16.36
C ARG A 538 -6.60 -9.85 17.64
N LYS A 539 -6.71 -11.14 18.02
CA LYS A 539 -7.34 -11.56 19.27
C LYS A 539 -6.47 -11.36 20.51
N THR A 540 -5.18 -11.06 20.39
CA THR A 540 -4.34 -10.73 21.56
C THR A 540 -4.81 -9.45 22.25
N PHE A 541 -5.29 -8.43 21.52
CA PHE A 541 -5.90 -7.22 22.10
C PHE A 541 -7.09 -7.50 23.04
N ASP A 542 -7.85 -8.57 22.78
CA ASP A 542 -9.04 -8.93 23.57
C ASP A 542 -8.71 -9.90 24.73
N LEU A 543 -7.59 -10.63 24.63
CA LEU A 543 -7.31 -11.85 25.43
C LEU A 543 -5.99 -11.82 26.22
N VAL A 544 -5.02 -10.99 25.81
CA VAL A 544 -3.79 -10.74 26.57
C VAL A 544 -4.10 -9.75 27.69
N LYS A 545 -4.06 -10.24 28.92
CA LYS A 545 -4.29 -9.44 30.12
C LYS A 545 -2.97 -8.83 30.56
N ILE A 546 -2.92 -7.51 30.56
CA ILE A 546 -1.84 -6.74 31.20
C ILE A 546 -2.18 -6.64 32.69
N PRO A 547 -1.24 -6.87 33.61
CA PRO A 547 -1.42 -6.53 35.01
C PRO A 547 -1.67 -5.02 35.12
N ASN A 548 -2.85 -4.63 35.62
CA ASN A 548 -3.09 -3.23 35.95
C ASN A 548 -2.09 -2.83 37.05
N HIS A 549 -1.29 -1.79 36.81
CA HIS A 549 -0.77 -1.00 37.91
C HIS A 549 -1.95 -0.58 38.80
N ILE A 550 -1.76 -0.59 40.11
CA ILE A 550 -2.81 -0.21 41.06
C ILE A 550 -3.11 1.28 40.87
N ASN A 551 -4.17 1.57 40.12
CA ASN A 551 -4.78 2.89 40.10
C ASN A 551 -5.22 3.23 41.53
N ILE A 552 -4.53 4.18 42.16
CA ILE A 552 -5.00 4.81 43.40
C ILE A 552 -6.07 5.84 43.01
N GLU A 553 -7.20 5.36 42.48
CA GLU A 553 -8.44 6.14 42.35
C GLU A 553 -9.04 6.29 43.76
N GLY A 554 -8.52 7.27 44.50
CA GLY A 554 -8.75 7.43 45.94
C GLY A 554 -8.93 8.88 46.39
N SER A 555 -9.56 9.73 45.57
CA SER A 555 -9.89 11.11 45.94
C SER A 555 -11.18 11.60 45.28
N ASP A 556 -12.33 11.18 45.84
CA ASP A 556 -13.63 11.80 45.57
C ASP A 556 -13.69 13.19 46.28
N PRO A 557 -13.82 14.31 45.56
CA PRO A 557 -13.54 15.64 46.11
C PRO A 557 -14.76 16.29 46.80
N THR A 558 -15.33 15.67 47.84
CA THR A 558 -16.38 16.31 48.67
C THR A 558 -16.21 16.09 50.19
N VAL A 559 -16.84 17.00 50.96
CA VAL A 559 -16.99 17.00 52.44
C VAL A 559 -15.75 17.40 53.28
N THR A 560 -15.54 18.71 53.32
CA THR A 560 -15.47 19.56 54.54
C THR A 560 -14.60 19.15 55.74
N SER A 561 -13.67 20.04 56.05
CA SER A 561 -12.80 20.08 57.23
C SER A 561 -13.47 20.04 58.61
N ALA A 562 -12.86 19.32 59.56
CA ALA A 562 -12.92 19.57 61.01
C ALA A 562 -11.57 19.17 61.66
N SER A 563 -11.26 19.70 62.85
CA SER A 563 -9.93 19.62 63.50
C SER A 563 -9.97 18.97 64.89
N SER A 564 -8.92 18.24 65.30
CA SER A 564 -8.16 18.51 66.56
C SER A 564 -7.12 17.44 66.98
N THR A 565 -5.90 17.91 67.27
CA THR A 565 -4.91 17.43 68.28
C THR A 565 -4.23 16.04 68.19
N PRO A 566 -3.02 15.84 68.79
CA PRO A 566 -2.18 14.65 68.58
C PRO A 566 -1.89 13.79 69.84
N SER A 567 -1.41 12.56 69.63
CA SER A 567 -0.65 11.75 70.61
C SER A 567 0.28 10.75 69.89
N SER A 568 1.16 10.04 70.62
CA SER A 568 2.42 9.45 70.08
C SER A 568 2.50 7.90 70.19
N PRO A 569 3.68 7.21 70.18
CA PRO A 569 4.10 6.49 68.96
C PRO A 569 4.52 5.01 69.12
N SER A 570 4.18 4.18 68.12
CA SER A 570 4.71 2.82 67.86
C SER A 570 4.12 2.32 66.53
N SER A 571 4.76 1.49 65.68
CA SER A 571 6.09 0.87 65.68
C SER A 571 6.48 0.54 64.21
N THR A 572 7.62 -0.14 64.01
CA THR A 572 8.05 -0.87 62.79
C THR A 572 6.91 -1.28 61.83
N ASP A 573 7.03 -1.08 60.50
CA ASP A 573 8.08 -1.68 59.67
C ASP A 573 8.69 -0.77 58.59
N SER A 574 9.99 -0.99 58.31
CA SER A 574 10.72 -0.39 57.19
C SER A 574 10.71 -1.31 55.96
N SER A 575 9.53 -1.51 55.35
CA SER A 575 9.44 -2.15 54.03
C SER A 575 9.94 -1.18 52.95
N SER A 576 11.18 -1.38 52.51
CA SER A 576 11.75 -0.62 51.39
C SER A 576 10.92 -0.86 50.13
N SER A 577 10.18 0.16 49.68
CA SER A 577 9.43 0.13 48.44
C SER A 577 10.37 0.12 47.24
N VAL A 578 10.90 -1.06 46.91
CA VAL A 578 11.52 -1.30 45.60
C VAL A 578 10.46 -0.97 44.56
N SER A 579 10.73 0.04 43.74
CA SER A 579 9.84 0.46 42.66
C SER A 579 9.80 -0.64 41.61
N ALA A 580 8.80 -1.53 41.72
CA ALA A 580 8.57 -2.58 40.74
C ALA A 580 8.36 -1.95 39.37
N SER A 581 9.30 -2.22 38.46
CA SER A 581 9.15 -1.91 37.04
C SER A 581 7.87 -2.56 36.51
N PRO A 582 7.16 -1.94 35.54
CA PRO A 582 6.01 -2.57 34.88
C PRO A 582 6.32 -4.01 34.47
N GLU A 583 5.50 -4.97 34.88
CA GLU A 583 5.69 -6.38 34.52
C GLU A 583 5.32 -6.56 33.03
N ILE A 584 6.35 -6.58 32.18
CA ILE A 584 6.18 -6.68 30.72
C ILE A 584 5.64 -8.06 30.37
N VAL A 585 4.43 -8.09 29.79
CA VAL A 585 3.79 -9.34 29.35
C VAL A 585 4.39 -9.77 28.01
N ARG A 586 5.06 -10.92 27.96
CA ARG A 586 5.61 -11.47 26.73
C ARG A 586 4.61 -12.44 26.06
N VAL A 587 4.37 -12.19 24.78
CA VAL A 587 3.67 -13.09 23.86
C VAL A 587 4.73 -13.78 23.01
N CYS A 588 5.05 -15.03 23.31
CA CYS A 588 6.17 -15.74 22.69
C CYS A 588 5.80 -16.42 21.36
N VAL A 589 6.76 -16.59 20.46
CA VAL A 589 6.61 -17.33 19.19
C VAL A 589 7.92 -18.04 18.79
N GLY A 590 7.81 -19.28 18.31
CA GLY A 590 8.90 -20.12 17.80
C GLY A 590 8.99 -20.11 16.27
N LYS A 591 8.97 -21.28 15.63
CA LYS A 591 9.07 -21.47 14.17
C LYS A 591 8.20 -20.51 13.34
N GLU A 592 7.02 -20.13 13.82
CA GLU A 592 6.08 -19.25 13.12
C GLU A 592 6.39 -17.74 13.27
N TRP A 593 7.58 -17.35 13.77
CA TRP A 593 7.99 -15.95 13.96
C TRP A 593 7.80 -15.08 12.70
N TYR A 594 8.06 -15.64 11.51
CA TYR A 594 7.90 -14.98 10.22
C TYR A 594 6.44 -14.67 9.84
N ARG A 595 5.47 -15.10 10.65
CA ARG A 595 4.04 -14.76 10.54
C ARG A 595 3.55 -13.73 11.56
N PHE A 596 4.42 -13.24 12.44
CA PHE A 596 4.11 -12.09 13.30
C PHE A 596 3.76 -10.88 12.42
N PRO A 597 2.60 -10.22 12.60
CA PRO A 597 2.18 -9.16 11.68
C PRO A 597 2.69 -7.77 12.07
N SER A 598 2.99 -7.53 13.37
CA SER A 598 3.70 -6.38 13.98
C SER A 598 3.20 -6.15 15.42
N HIS A 599 3.97 -5.45 16.25
CA HIS A 599 3.56 -4.90 17.54
C HIS A 599 2.30 -4.03 17.48
N TYR A 600 1.90 -3.51 16.30
CA TYR A 600 0.56 -2.92 16.12
C TYR A 600 -0.60 -3.86 16.47
N PHE A 601 -0.37 -5.18 16.51
CA PHE A 601 -1.35 -6.18 16.89
C PHE A 601 -1.31 -6.57 18.38
N LEU A 602 -0.35 -6.08 19.17
CA LEU A 602 -0.24 -6.36 20.60
C LEU A 602 -0.78 -5.19 21.46
N PRO A 603 -1.39 -5.45 22.62
CA PRO A 603 -1.81 -4.40 23.54
C PRO A 603 -0.62 -3.67 24.18
N GLU A 604 -0.88 -2.47 24.68
CA GLU A 604 0.10 -1.64 25.39
C GLU A 604 0.56 -2.32 26.69
N GLY A 605 1.87 -2.38 26.93
CA GLY A 605 2.47 -3.17 28.02
C GLY A 605 2.89 -4.59 27.61
N ALA A 606 2.42 -5.11 26.47
CA ALA A 606 2.94 -6.36 25.91
C ALA A 606 4.21 -6.15 25.06
N ARG A 607 4.97 -7.23 24.84
CA ARG A 607 6.05 -7.36 23.84
C ARG A 607 5.98 -8.74 23.17
N LEU A 608 6.52 -8.86 21.97
CA LEU A 608 6.83 -10.17 21.40
C LEU A 608 8.01 -10.80 22.18
N GLY A 609 7.99 -12.11 22.37
CA GLY A 609 9.17 -12.90 22.74
C GLY A 609 9.54 -13.85 21.61
N LEU A 610 10.81 -13.92 21.24
CA LEU A 610 11.30 -14.93 20.30
C LEU A 610 11.86 -16.11 21.11
N ILE A 611 11.38 -17.32 20.86
CA ILE A 611 11.91 -18.54 21.49
C ILE A 611 12.72 -19.35 20.48
N LYS A 612 13.70 -20.14 20.96
CA LYS A 612 14.56 -20.92 20.09
C LYS A 612 13.75 -21.97 19.33
N SER A 613 14.12 -22.15 18.07
CA SER A 613 13.56 -23.06 17.08
C SER A 613 14.70 -23.54 16.19
N HIS A 614 14.42 -24.40 15.19
CA HIS A 614 15.41 -24.83 14.17
C HIS A 614 15.86 -23.71 13.20
N PHE A 615 15.59 -22.45 13.53
CA PHE A 615 16.13 -21.31 12.81
C PHE A 615 17.42 -20.84 13.48
N ASP A 616 18.54 -21.02 12.77
CA ASP A 616 19.90 -20.64 13.18
C ASP A 616 20.41 -19.39 12.42
N GLY A 617 19.47 -18.60 11.88
CA GLY A 617 19.75 -17.34 11.18
C GLY A 617 19.62 -16.12 12.09
N LEU A 618 19.86 -14.92 11.54
CA LEU A 618 19.69 -13.68 12.29
C LEU A 618 18.21 -13.29 12.40
N LEU A 619 17.61 -13.54 13.56
CA LEU A 619 16.32 -12.96 13.94
C LEU A 619 16.42 -11.46 14.24
N PRO A 620 15.34 -10.68 14.12
CA PRO A 620 15.31 -9.27 14.50
C PRO A 620 15.37 -9.11 16.04
N GLY A 621 16.08 -8.09 16.52
CA GLY A 621 16.25 -7.80 17.95
C GLY A 621 15.27 -6.74 18.46
N GLU A 622 15.24 -6.44 19.76
CA GLU A 622 14.49 -5.29 20.29
C GLU A 622 15.26 -3.97 20.01
N PHE A 623 14.60 -2.96 19.42
CA PHE A 623 15.19 -1.60 19.31
C PHE A 623 15.47 -1.05 20.71
N LYS A 624 16.58 -0.30 20.87
CA LYS A 624 16.89 0.39 22.13
C LYS A 624 15.81 1.42 22.48
N GLU A 625 15.02 1.14 23.52
CA GLU A 625 14.00 2.05 24.06
C GLU A 625 14.64 3.25 24.83
N SER A 626 13.82 4.25 25.17
CA SER A 626 14.21 5.36 26.05
C SER A 626 14.06 4.95 27.52
N LEU A 627 14.98 5.39 28.39
CA LEU A 627 14.78 5.29 29.84
C LEU A 627 13.69 6.27 30.31
N ASP A 628 13.71 7.48 29.73
CA ASP A 628 12.69 8.50 29.93
C ASP A 628 11.48 8.19 29.04
N ASN A 629 10.68 7.20 29.46
CA ASN A 629 9.45 6.77 28.80
C ASN A 629 8.18 7.45 29.37
N GLU A 630 8.33 8.47 30.23
CA GLU A 630 7.19 9.26 30.73
C GLU A 630 6.41 9.91 29.58
N GLU A 631 5.08 9.71 29.56
CA GLU A 631 4.22 10.58 28.77
C GLU A 631 4.29 12.00 29.32
N LEU A 632 4.55 12.97 28.44
CA LEU A 632 4.57 14.38 28.84
C LEU A 632 3.21 14.76 29.44
N PRO A 633 3.15 15.31 30.67
CA PRO A 633 1.90 15.64 31.30
C PRO A 633 1.08 16.60 30.42
N PRO A 634 -0.26 16.42 30.36
CA PRO A 634 -1.11 17.22 29.49
C PRO A 634 -0.93 18.70 29.79
N MET A 635 -0.57 19.50 28.78
CA MET A 635 -0.35 20.93 28.98
C MET A 635 -1.62 21.60 29.53
N PRO A 636 -1.50 22.52 30.51
CA PRO A 636 -2.65 23.23 31.06
C PRO A 636 -3.42 23.95 29.96
N MET A 637 -4.74 23.80 29.98
CA MET A 637 -5.65 24.38 29.00
C MET A 637 -5.46 25.90 28.92
N LYS A 638 -5.21 26.41 27.71
CA LYS A 638 -5.14 27.86 27.48
C LYS A 638 -6.53 28.36 27.05
N PRO A 639 -7.06 29.42 27.70
CA PRO A 639 -8.35 29.99 27.31
C PRO A 639 -8.27 30.58 25.90
N SER A 640 -9.25 30.23 25.06
CA SER A 640 -9.37 30.80 23.72
C SER A 640 -9.82 32.27 23.78
N ALA A 641 -9.43 33.07 22.80
CA ALA A 641 -9.94 34.42 22.60
C ALA A 641 -11.46 34.44 22.26
N ALA A 642 -12.04 33.29 21.88
CA ALA A 642 -13.47 33.11 21.75
C ALA A 642 -14.08 32.58 23.06
N LYS A 643 -15.01 33.35 23.66
CA LYS A 643 -15.70 32.97 24.90
C LYS A 643 -16.31 31.56 24.82
N GLY A 644 -15.98 30.71 25.79
CA GLY A 644 -16.66 29.43 26.02
C GLY A 644 -16.22 28.25 25.15
N LYS A 645 -15.06 28.31 24.48
CA LYS A 645 -14.43 27.13 23.87
C LYS A 645 -12.97 27.01 24.25
N GLU A 646 -12.67 26.07 25.13
CA GLU A 646 -11.31 25.62 25.38
C GLU A 646 -10.83 24.78 24.19
N HIS A 647 -9.58 24.98 23.81
CA HIS A 647 -8.91 24.19 22.79
C HIS A 647 -7.56 23.74 23.32
N GLN A 648 -7.29 22.43 23.30
CA GLN A 648 -5.91 21.97 23.39
C GLN A 648 -5.15 22.55 22.19
N PRO A 649 -4.03 23.27 22.41
CA PRO A 649 -3.19 23.71 21.31
C PRO A 649 -2.60 22.47 20.60
N MET A 650 -2.70 22.41 19.28
CA MET A 650 -2.12 21.30 18.49
C MET A 650 -0.60 21.29 18.66
N ARG A 651 -0.11 20.45 19.58
CA ARG A 651 1.32 20.17 19.72
C ARG A 651 1.71 19.16 18.64
N ILE A 652 2.54 19.57 17.70
CA ILE A 652 3.39 18.63 16.95
C ILE A 652 4.43 18.13 17.95
N ASP A 653 4.07 17.12 18.74
CA ASP A 653 4.94 16.64 19.81
C ASP A 653 6.15 15.93 19.21
N TRP A 654 7.33 16.22 19.75
CA TRP A 654 8.61 15.69 19.29
C TRP A 654 8.79 14.20 19.67
N ARG A 655 7.70 13.42 19.84
CA ARG A 655 7.68 11.97 20.14
C ARG A 655 8.53 11.16 19.15
N TRP A 656 8.63 11.62 17.91
CA TRP A 656 9.40 10.96 16.83
C TRP A 656 10.83 11.48 16.67
N SER A 657 11.29 12.39 17.54
CA SER A 657 12.66 12.88 17.46
C SER A 657 13.67 11.76 17.66
N ALA A 658 14.76 11.80 16.89
CA ALA A 658 15.87 10.86 17.03
C ALA A 658 16.45 10.86 18.46
N GLU A 659 16.37 11.99 19.16
CA GLU A 659 16.75 12.15 20.58
C GLU A 659 15.90 11.28 21.52
N ARG A 660 14.61 11.10 21.24
CA ARG A 660 13.69 10.18 21.97
C ARG A 660 13.64 8.78 21.38
N ARG A 661 14.50 8.48 20.40
CA ARG A 661 14.53 7.22 19.66
C ARG A 661 15.98 6.73 19.52
N PRO A 662 16.67 6.46 20.66
CA PRO A 662 18.11 6.19 20.67
C PRO A 662 18.53 5.01 19.78
N GLY A 663 17.64 4.02 19.59
CA GLY A 663 17.79 2.91 18.64
C GLY A 663 18.12 3.37 17.21
N THR A 664 17.60 4.52 16.75
CA THR A 664 17.92 5.06 15.41
C THR A 664 19.40 5.44 15.20
N SER A 665 20.18 5.49 16.29
CA SER A 665 21.60 5.85 16.32
C SER A 665 22.47 4.86 17.13
N PHE A 666 21.88 3.79 17.64
CA PHE A 666 22.56 2.76 18.43
C PHE A 666 22.98 1.58 17.56
N VAL A 667 24.07 0.90 17.93
CA VAL A 667 24.54 -0.32 17.25
C VAL A 667 24.62 -1.44 18.30
N PRO A 668 23.75 -2.48 18.22
CA PRO A 668 23.84 -3.64 19.11
C PRO A 668 25.13 -4.44 18.93
N LEU A 669 25.68 -4.98 20.02
CA LEU A 669 27.05 -5.51 20.08
C LEU A 669 27.33 -6.71 19.15
N GLN A 670 26.31 -7.52 18.85
CA GLN A 670 26.42 -8.72 18.02
C GLN A 670 25.78 -8.56 16.62
N MET A 671 25.38 -7.34 16.26
CA MET A 671 24.67 -7.07 15.01
C MET A 671 25.56 -7.35 13.80
N ASN A 672 25.12 -8.28 12.94
CA ASN A 672 25.86 -8.72 11.76
C ASN A 672 24.97 -8.68 10.50
N ASN A 673 25.58 -8.67 9.32
CA ASN A 673 24.90 -8.79 8.02
C ASN A 673 25.17 -10.14 7.34
N GLU A 674 25.72 -11.11 8.07
CA GLU A 674 26.12 -12.43 7.57
C GLU A 674 25.04 -13.50 7.81
N ASN A 675 23.85 -13.10 8.23
CA ASN A 675 22.74 -13.97 8.65
C ASN A 675 23.11 -14.96 9.79
N LYS A 676 24.05 -14.58 10.68
CA LYS A 676 24.45 -15.42 11.82
C LYS A 676 23.54 -15.17 13.02
N GLU A 677 23.11 -16.24 13.66
CA GLU A 677 22.29 -16.21 14.88
C GLU A 677 22.91 -15.33 15.99
N VAL A 678 22.05 -14.56 16.66
CA VAL A 678 22.39 -13.74 17.82
C VAL A 678 21.54 -14.21 18.99
N GLN A 679 22.19 -14.89 19.95
CA GLN A 679 21.53 -15.42 21.15
C GLN A 679 20.84 -14.33 21.99
N GLU A 680 21.27 -13.07 21.83
CA GLU A 680 20.73 -11.93 22.56
C GLU A 680 19.29 -11.56 22.18
N HIS A 681 18.78 -12.04 21.03
CA HIS A 681 17.45 -11.72 20.51
C HIS A 681 16.35 -12.69 20.96
N TYR A 682 16.70 -13.81 21.59
CA TYR A 682 15.74 -14.74 22.19
C TYR A 682 15.39 -14.32 23.63
N VAL A 683 14.23 -14.80 24.11
CA VAL A 683 13.93 -14.82 25.55
C VAL A 683 15.05 -15.62 26.25
N ARG A 684 15.61 -15.09 27.33
CA ARG A 684 16.76 -15.66 28.05
C ARG A 684 16.34 -16.20 29.41
N ASP A 685 16.90 -17.32 29.84
CA ASP A 685 16.90 -17.67 31.26
C ASP A 685 17.93 -16.77 31.98
N LEU A 686 17.54 -16.12 33.08
CA LEU A 686 18.46 -15.33 33.88
C LEU A 686 19.52 -16.22 34.57
N LEU A 687 19.15 -17.46 34.90
CA LEU A 687 20.04 -18.45 35.51
C LEU A 687 21.02 -19.02 34.48
N ALA A 688 20.58 -19.36 33.26
CA ALA A 688 21.50 -19.88 32.24
C ALA A 688 22.55 -18.85 31.79
N TRP A 689 22.25 -17.55 31.85
CA TRP A 689 23.26 -16.50 31.61
C TRP A 689 24.24 -16.36 32.79
N LEU A 690 23.78 -16.54 34.02
CA LEU A 690 24.65 -16.61 35.19
C LEU A 690 25.55 -17.85 35.14
N ASP A 691 25.00 -19.05 34.86
CA ASP A 691 25.78 -20.27 34.67
C ASP A 691 26.80 -20.10 33.53
N PHE A 692 26.39 -19.60 32.35
CA PHE A 692 27.32 -19.38 31.24
C PHE A 692 28.45 -18.40 31.58
N THR A 693 28.16 -17.30 32.30
CA THR A 693 29.20 -16.33 32.68
C THR A 693 30.08 -16.84 33.82
N TYR A 694 29.53 -17.61 34.76
CA TYR A 694 30.26 -18.23 35.87
C TYR A 694 31.18 -19.35 35.35
N ASP A 695 30.68 -20.23 34.47
CA ASP A 695 31.46 -21.24 33.75
C ASP A 695 32.53 -20.60 32.86
N PHE A 696 32.21 -19.55 32.11
CA PHE A 696 33.20 -18.86 31.27
C PHE A 696 34.32 -18.21 32.09
N LEU A 697 34.02 -17.68 33.27
CA LEU A 697 35.02 -17.11 34.19
C LEU A 697 35.83 -18.20 34.91
N ILE A 698 35.20 -19.30 35.33
CA ILE A 698 35.88 -20.43 35.97
C ILE A 698 36.78 -21.17 34.97
N TYR A 699 36.24 -21.66 33.86
CA TYR A 699 37.00 -22.53 32.94
C TYR A 699 38.08 -21.78 32.15
N ARG A 700 37.94 -20.46 31.93
CA ARG A 700 39.01 -19.66 31.31
C ARG A 700 40.25 -19.49 32.19
N PHE A 701 40.14 -19.72 33.51
CA PHE A 701 41.24 -19.54 34.47
C PHE A 701 41.64 -20.80 35.25
N ILE A 702 40.81 -21.85 35.31
CA ILE A 702 40.99 -22.95 36.30
C ILE A 702 41.27 -24.34 35.67
N LEU A 703 40.84 -24.66 34.44
CA LEU A 703 40.98 -26.03 33.88
C LEU A 703 41.48 -26.08 32.41
N PRO A 704 42.76 -26.46 32.15
CA PRO A 704 43.33 -26.54 30.80
C PRO A 704 42.77 -27.65 29.89
N ASP A 705 42.35 -28.80 30.45
CA ASP A 705 42.10 -30.03 29.69
C ASP A 705 40.67 -30.17 29.09
N TYR A 706 39.84 -29.12 29.15
CA TYR A 706 38.42 -29.18 28.78
C TYR A 706 38.15 -29.51 27.30
N LYS A 707 39.18 -29.53 26.45
CA LYS A 707 39.11 -29.84 25.00
C LYS A 707 38.57 -31.25 24.66
N ARG A 708 38.42 -32.14 25.67
CA ARG A 708 37.73 -33.44 25.53
C ARG A 708 36.25 -33.42 25.96
N TYR A 709 35.81 -32.48 26.79
CA TYR A 709 34.44 -32.47 27.33
C TYR A 709 33.44 -31.83 26.35
N LEU A 710 33.91 -30.88 25.53
CA LEU A 710 33.19 -30.31 24.37
C LEU A 710 33.00 -31.29 23.19
N LEU A 711 33.32 -32.59 23.36
CA LEU A 711 33.15 -33.63 22.35
C LEU A 711 32.03 -34.62 22.71
N ASP A 712 31.17 -34.29 23.67
CA ASP A 712 29.90 -34.99 23.97
C ASP A 712 28.71 -34.13 23.49
N PRO A 713 28.17 -34.36 22.27
CA PRO A 713 27.08 -33.55 21.72
C PRO A 713 25.80 -33.61 22.55
N SER A 714 25.59 -34.70 23.31
CA SER A 714 24.34 -34.95 24.02
C SER A 714 24.07 -33.94 25.13
N LYS A 715 25.14 -33.41 25.76
CA LYS A 715 25.04 -32.47 26.88
C LYS A 715 24.91 -31.02 26.44
N GLN A 716 25.57 -30.64 25.34
CA GLN A 716 25.31 -29.32 24.72
C GLN A 716 23.85 -29.20 24.31
N LEU A 717 23.30 -30.22 23.64
CA LEU A 717 21.89 -30.31 23.30
C LEU A 717 20.98 -30.12 24.53
N LEU A 718 21.24 -30.83 25.64
CA LEU A 718 20.44 -30.72 26.87
C LEU A 718 20.51 -29.35 27.58
N SER A 719 21.58 -28.58 27.37
CA SER A 719 21.67 -27.20 27.86
C SER A 719 21.00 -26.18 26.92
N LEU A 720 21.00 -26.43 25.62
CA LEU A 720 20.40 -25.57 24.60
C LEU A 720 18.91 -25.86 24.37
N SER A 721 18.43 -27.06 24.72
CA SER A 721 17.04 -27.51 24.52
C SER A 721 16.05 -26.94 25.54
N LYS A 722 16.52 -26.31 26.61
CA LYS A 722 15.65 -25.65 27.59
C LYS A 722 15.35 -24.20 27.18
N THR A 723 14.52 -24.07 26.14
CA THR A 723 13.86 -22.82 25.80
C THR A 723 13.18 -22.22 27.04
N PRO A 724 13.57 -21.01 27.49
CA PRO A 724 13.06 -20.39 28.71
C PRO A 724 11.66 -19.84 28.51
N LEU A 725 10.67 -20.69 28.81
CA LEU A 725 9.24 -20.34 28.85
C LEU A 725 8.81 -19.71 30.18
N ASP A 726 9.73 -19.59 31.15
CA ASP A 726 9.51 -18.98 32.46
C ASP A 726 8.94 -17.55 32.35
N GLN A 727 9.45 -16.78 31.37
CA GLN A 727 9.04 -15.40 31.07
C GLN A 727 7.91 -15.29 30.04
N CYS A 728 7.42 -16.39 29.48
CA CYS A 728 6.34 -16.39 28.48
C CYS A 728 4.97 -16.57 29.16
N GLN A 729 4.25 -15.48 29.46
CA GLN A 729 2.87 -15.58 29.97
C GLN A 729 1.88 -16.03 28.88
N TYR A 730 2.20 -15.74 27.61
CA TYR A 730 1.42 -16.12 26.44
C TYR A 730 2.33 -16.71 25.35
N LEU A 731 1.76 -17.55 24.49
CA LEU A 731 2.45 -18.20 23.38
C LEU A 731 1.55 -18.27 22.14
N ILE A 732 2.14 -18.09 20.96
CA ILE A 732 1.50 -18.33 19.67
C ILE A 732 2.29 -19.40 18.91
N ASP A 733 1.57 -20.43 18.47
CA ASP A 733 2.14 -21.65 17.85
C ASP A 733 1.14 -22.23 16.82
N LEU A 734 1.64 -23.14 15.96
CA LEU A 734 0.89 -23.87 14.95
C LEU A 734 1.11 -25.38 15.11
N ASP A 735 0.06 -26.10 15.52
CA ASP A 735 0.09 -27.55 15.69
C ASP A 735 -0.60 -28.26 14.51
N TYR A 736 0.16 -29.08 13.78
CA TYR A 736 -0.35 -29.93 12.70
C TYR A 736 -0.72 -31.32 13.25
N SER A 737 -1.77 -31.36 14.08
CA SER A 737 -2.30 -32.58 14.71
C SER A 737 -2.62 -33.74 13.74
N GLY A 738 -2.82 -33.46 12.45
CA GLY A 738 -3.01 -34.46 11.39
C GLY A 738 -1.74 -35.02 10.74
N ARG A 739 -0.53 -34.59 11.14
CA ARG A 739 0.76 -35.16 10.68
C ARG A 739 1.37 -36.10 11.71
N GLU A 740 1.43 -35.63 12.95
CA GLU A 740 2.21 -36.25 14.02
C GLU A 740 1.28 -37.01 14.96
N THR A 741 1.18 -38.31 14.72
CA THR A 741 0.65 -39.30 15.66
C THR A 741 1.43 -39.30 16.98
N GLU A 742 0.90 -39.94 18.02
CA GLU A 742 1.47 -39.99 19.38
C GLU A 742 2.76 -40.82 19.51
N ASP A 743 3.60 -40.87 18.47
CA ASP A 743 4.88 -41.58 18.49
C ASP A 743 5.93 -40.76 19.27
N LYS A 744 5.96 -40.99 20.58
CA LYS A 744 6.82 -40.29 21.55
C LYS A 744 8.32 -40.50 21.30
N SER A 745 8.73 -41.31 20.33
CA SER A 745 10.13 -41.52 19.96
C SER A 745 10.78 -40.30 19.27
N ASN A 746 9.98 -39.46 18.58
CA ASN A 746 10.44 -38.27 17.87
C ASN A 746 9.86 -36.98 18.51
N GLN A 747 10.05 -36.80 19.82
CA GLN A 747 9.79 -35.50 20.44
C GLN A 747 10.87 -34.49 20.02
N ASP A 748 10.45 -33.42 19.37
CA ASP A 748 11.31 -32.27 19.09
C ASP A 748 11.78 -31.65 20.42
N LEU A 749 13.09 -31.69 20.65
CA LEU A 749 13.70 -31.17 21.89
C LEU A 749 13.93 -29.66 21.85
N ILE A 750 13.95 -29.05 20.66
CA ILE A 750 14.19 -27.60 20.50
C ILE A 750 12.85 -26.86 20.55
N GLU A 751 11.85 -27.35 19.81
CA GLU A 751 10.51 -26.77 19.78
C GLU A 751 9.42 -27.84 20.00
N PRO A 752 9.24 -28.34 21.23
CA PRO A 752 8.20 -29.31 21.55
C PRO A 752 6.79 -28.75 21.30
N ARG A 753 5.81 -29.64 21.13
CA ARG A 753 4.42 -29.30 20.78
C ARG A 753 3.67 -28.67 21.96
N TYR A 754 3.97 -27.40 22.26
CA TYR A 754 3.41 -26.63 23.37
C TYR A 754 1.88 -26.65 23.40
N LEU A 755 1.23 -26.62 22.23
CA LEU A 755 -0.23 -26.71 22.08
C LEU A 755 -0.85 -28.07 22.42
N GLN A 756 -0.05 -29.10 22.68
CA GLN A 756 -0.52 -30.39 23.22
C GLN A 756 -0.20 -30.56 24.71
N ASP A 757 0.69 -29.74 25.27
CA ASP A 757 0.96 -29.64 26.70
C ASP A 757 -0.19 -28.92 27.41
N LYS A 758 -1.19 -29.70 27.79
CA LYS A 758 -2.36 -29.25 28.57
C LYS A 758 -2.06 -29.07 30.06
N GLU A 759 -0.85 -29.37 30.53
CA GLU A 759 -0.44 -29.16 31.91
C GLU A 759 -0.02 -27.70 32.10
N HIS A 760 0.87 -27.20 31.24
CA HIS A 760 1.37 -25.83 31.31
C HIS A 760 0.57 -24.82 30.47
N TRP A 761 -0.11 -25.24 29.39
CA TRP A 761 -0.79 -24.32 28.47
C TRP A 761 -2.32 -24.47 28.42
N GLU A 762 -2.98 -23.35 28.15
CA GLU A 762 -4.42 -23.22 27.95
C GLU A 762 -4.68 -22.51 26.62
N LYS A 763 -5.32 -23.20 25.66
CA LYS A 763 -5.71 -22.60 24.37
C LYS A 763 -6.85 -21.59 24.59
N LEU A 764 -6.60 -20.31 24.33
CA LEU A 764 -7.60 -19.24 24.47
C LEU A 764 -8.40 -19.03 23.18
N TYR A 765 -7.71 -19.05 22.04
CA TYR A 765 -8.33 -18.86 20.72
C TYR A 765 -7.48 -19.54 19.65
N CYS A 766 -8.14 -20.25 18.72
CA CYS A 766 -7.47 -20.93 17.61
C CYS A 766 -8.21 -20.69 16.29
N LYS A 767 -7.45 -20.62 15.20
CA LYS A 767 -7.97 -20.55 13.83
C LYS A 767 -7.29 -21.60 12.97
N LYS A 768 -8.07 -22.25 12.10
CA LYS A 768 -7.58 -23.28 11.18
C LYS A 768 -6.60 -22.69 10.17
N PHE A 769 -5.53 -23.43 9.90
CA PHE A 769 -4.53 -23.11 8.88
C PHE A 769 -4.31 -24.34 7.99
N LEU A 770 -4.28 -24.19 6.66
CA LEU A 770 -4.28 -25.33 5.75
C LEU A 770 -2.98 -26.13 5.86
N ASP A 771 -3.10 -27.45 6.02
CA ASP A 771 -1.94 -28.34 5.97
C ASP A 771 -1.50 -28.58 4.52
N THR A 772 -0.29 -28.14 4.18
CA THR A 772 0.25 -28.25 2.81
C THR A 772 1.04 -29.53 2.52
N GLN A 773 1.16 -30.45 3.49
CA GLN A 773 1.96 -31.68 3.42
C GLN A 773 1.13 -32.97 3.55
N VAL A 774 -0.07 -32.94 4.14
CA VAL A 774 -0.98 -34.11 4.18
C VAL A 774 -2.33 -33.86 3.50
N GLY A 775 -3.09 -34.94 3.30
CA GLY A 775 -4.39 -34.93 2.63
C GLY A 775 -4.38 -34.24 1.26
N ALA A 776 -5.49 -33.56 0.96
CA ALA A 776 -5.67 -32.79 -0.27
C ALA A 776 -4.74 -31.58 -0.39
N GLY A 777 -4.22 -31.05 0.72
CA GLY A 777 -3.34 -29.87 0.70
C GLY A 777 -1.97 -30.13 0.08
N ARG A 778 -1.57 -31.39 -0.13
CA ARG A 778 -0.46 -31.78 -1.01
C ARG A 778 -0.68 -31.34 -2.48
N ASN A 779 -1.92 -31.23 -2.93
CA ASN A 779 -2.23 -30.88 -4.30
C ASN A 779 -2.02 -29.37 -4.52
N ARG A 780 -1.10 -29.02 -5.42
CA ARG A 780 -0.71 -27.63 -5.72
C ARG A 780 -1.90 -26.74 -6.09
N TRP A 781 -2.93 -27.26 -6.75
CA TRP A 781 -4.13 -26.53 -7.11
C TRP A 781 -4.99 -26.17 -5.88
N VAL A 782 -5.12 -27.09 -4.92
CA VAL A 782 -5.88 -26.89 -3.67
C VAL A 782 -5.22 -25.85 -2.78
N ARG A 783 -3.87 -25.75 -2.80
CA ARG A 783 -3.15 -24.68 -2.09
C ARG A 783 -3.32 -23.31 -2.74
N ALA A 784 -3.38 -23.27 -4.08
CA ALA A 784 -3.28 -22.04 -4.87
C ALA A 784 -4.64 -21.37 -5.18
N PHE A 785 -5.73 -22.13 -5.18
CA PHE A 785 -7.06 -21.72 -5.62
C PHE A 785 -8.15 -22.27 -4.71
N TRP A 786 -9.23 -21.50 -4.56
CA TRP A 786 -10.39 -21.93 -3.79
C TRP A 786 -11.20 -22.89 -4.65
N ILE A 787 -11.31 -24.12 -4.19
CA ILE A 787 -12.00 -25.22 -4.86
C ILE A 787 -13.02 -25.82 -3.88
N PRO A 788 -14.30 -25.97 -4.29
CA PRO A 788 -15.34 -26.65 -3.51
C PRO A 788 -14.96 -28.09 -3.13
N ASP A 789 -15.28 -28.52 -1.91
CA ASP A 789 -14.71 -29.75 -1.34
C ASP A 789 -15.10 -31.03 -2.08
N ASN A 790 -16.29 -31.08 -2.69
CA ASN A 790 -16.69 -32.19 -3.57
C ASN A 790 -15.75 -32.34 -4.79
N ILE A 791 -15.30 -31.22 -5.36
CA ILE A 791 -14.33 -31.20 -6.46
C ILE A 791 -12.92 -31.51 -5.94
N VAL A 792 -12.56 -31.05 -4.73
CA VAL A 792 -11.28 -31.39 -4.08
C VAL A 792 -11.14 -32.90 -3.87
N VAL A 793 -12.18 -33.56 -3.34
CA VAL A 793 -12.22 -35.02 -3.14
C VAL A 793 -12.02 -35.76 -4.46
N ALA A 794 -12.68 -35.32 -5.55
CA ALA A 794 -12.49 -35.89 -6.87
C ALA A 794 -11.05 -35.67 -7.41
N LEU A 795 -10.53 -34.44 -7.35
CA LEU A 795 -9.19 -34.07 -7.82
C LEU A 795 -8.04 -34.74 -7.04
N THR A 796 -8.30 -35.20 -5.82
CA THR A 796 -7.28 -35.77 -4.92
C THR A 796 -7.53 -37.25 -4.59
N ARG A 797 -8.36 -37.93 -5.39
CA ARG A 797 -8.62 -39.38 -5.29
C ARG A 797 -9.15 -39.81 -3.91
N GLY A 798 -10.14 -39.07 -3.41
CA GLY A 798 -10.81 -39.36 -2.13
C GLY A 798 -10.33 -38.55 -0.93
N GLN A 799 -9.32 -37.68 -1.08
CA GLN A 799 -8.74 -36.95 0.06
C GLN A 799 -9.44 -35.62 0.34
N THR A 800 -9.44 -35.22 1.61
CA THR A 800 -10.06 -33.97 2.10
C THR A 800 -8.98 -32.95 2.51
N LYS A 801 -9.37 -31.68 2.68
CA LYS A 801 -8.51 -30.64 3.26
C LYS A 801 -8.24 -30.98 4.74
N VAL A 802 -6.97 -31.14 5.10
CA VAL A 802 -6.50 -31.29 6.48
C VAL A 802 -6.01 -29.94 6.98
N TRP A 803 -6.17 -29.67 8.27
CA TRP A 803 -5.92 -28.36 8.88
C TRP A 803 -5.08 -28.55 10.15
N GLY A 804 -4.12 -27.65 10.37
CA GLY A 804 -3.52 -27.43 11.68
C GLY A 804 -4.27 -26.33 12.44
N ASP A 805 -4.07 -26.28 13.75
CA ASP A 805 -4.61 -25.24 14.61
C ASP A 805 -3.51 -24.20 14.90
N TYR A 806 -3.66 -22.99 14.37
CA TYR A 806 -2.87 -21.82 14.75
C TYR A 806 -3.53 -21.21 15.99
N CYS A 807 -2.85 -21.15 17.13
CA CYS A 807 -3.47 -20.81 18.42
C CYS A 807 -2.73 -19.73 19.18
N LEU A 808 -3.48 -18.88 19.89
CA LEU A 808 -3.02 -18.16 21.07
C LEU A 808 -3.30 -19.02 22.30
N ALA A 809 -2.24 -19.33 23.06
CA ALA A 809 -2.30 -19.99 24.35
C ALA A 809 -1.85 -19.03 25.46
N ARG A 810 -2.41 -19.25 26.66
CA ARG A 810 -1.96 -18.65 27.92
C ARG A 810 -1.24 -19.71 28.73
N ARG A 811 -0.15 -19.33 29.39
CA ARG A 811 0.54 -20.18 30.36
C ARG A 811 -0.27 -20.21 31.65
N LYS A 812 -0.48 -21.40 32.19
CA LYS A 812 -1.11 -21.59 33.50
C LYS A 812 -0.12 -21.20 34.59
N SER A 813 -0.62 -20.58 35.66
CA SER A 813 0.15 -20.42 36.89
C SER A 813 0.45 -21.80 37.47
N VAL A 814 1.73 -22.06 37.72
CA VAL A 814 2.23 -23.20 38.49
C VAL A 814 2.09 -22.89 39.97
#